data_AF-A0A969XY12-F1
#
_entry.id   AF-A0A969XY12-F1
#
_cell.length_a   1.000
_cell.length_b   1.000
_cell.length_c   1.000
_cell.angle_alpha   90.00
_cell.angle_beta   90.00
_cell.angle_gamma   90.00
#
_symmetry.space_group_name_H-M   'P 1'
#
loop_
_entity.id
_entity.type
_entity.pdbx_description
1 polymer ?
#
loop_
_entity_poly.entity_id
_entity_poly.type
_entity_poly.pdbx_seq_one_letter_code
_entity_poly.pdbx_strand_id
1 'polypeptide(L)'
;MGHRHCLTSCSSGRLAALLVAAVVAATGTVATGDYDVIINDAQTLGEVTISGASDEWLVTSTGVVTQTGNLNIGSQYTTPKDGLLVIEGTWSSPWSSIGRGIGVNGTVTVQGNGTLNLTGSSFIGRTGGAGILNIDGGQVNVAASKDMYVGYDVYGGNYSSGIVDQTGGSLNAAYRLLIGAGAAGTSGVYSISDGSLSASIVYLGLQAKTTTARLEILSSEPGITVTSQFHLRDTIAFTLDDGGVATVHATNEFWLNPETSGAEIELIVDESAEPYVGQTIDLITFDRYRTGSATALTYTTLTVSDAGDSEWELQLVPPVPGGADGKIQAVCTDSGEEPEPEPLTCKVVDKNNPAASNNNPGTPEEPWLTIAYAATQAQPGDVICVMEGTYDERVTVTVSGTAQAPITFKSMPRHGAVMKGFQIDEDAQYIHIEGFYITSDNPQVGATPYVGGLALNGDHLEARYNYVTELTSGITGSGVDVRVFANEVYRCQFSWGTSGGSYGRKMSESWLFERNEIERLCSKSAIGDVDYSRLHGINHVWRYNYLHGRIPAECPGAHVDFWMSFDNIAHDVARNILIEHNVGFDTSQACEVRTNWYDEHNIEDITVRYNIFGVASNGVCVRSVKDFVTEYNTFIDHGAYPIWYSGNPVDGVAVANLVYSTYCVVSAVAGQVDADYNLGYDYTHWFLHGPNDISADPLLVDPDDRNVRLQSNSPAIGNGPGGSTIGALEYPDVYFVDACHPGADDDGYGYAGWPYKTIGAALDETDAGETVMVQSGVYRETVTPVAGASLIGMPGQDVYVSGADEITGWTLNGGTWSAPIAAAPTRILRNGQVFAGYTYNAGTISVQGFDPRLYLMETVVRSVGVVDVPGATVQNIQVINLLP
;
A
#
# COMPACT_ATOMS: atom_id res chain seq x y z
N MET A 1 2.99 82.54 8.11
CA MET A 1 1.57 82.81 8.46
C MET A 1 0.78 81.64 7.90
N GLY A 2 0.06 80.78 8.59
CA GLY A 2 -0.46 80.72 9.96
C GLY A 2 -1.79 79.96 9.86
N HIS A 3 -1.88 78.77 10.47
CA HIS A 3 -3.00 78.24 11.25
C HIS A 3 -3.08 76.70 11.24
N ARG A 4 -3.15 76.17 12.48
CA ARG A 4 -3.51 74.79 12.86
C ARG A 4 -5.02 74.59 12.75
N HIS A 5 -5.44 73.34 12.56
CA HIS A 5 -6.46 72.55 13.32
C HIS A 5 -6.47 71.14 12.67
N CYS A 6 -6.53 69.98 13.32
CA CYS A 6 -6.56 69.55 14.72
C CYS A 6 -6.08 68.08 14.73
N LEU A 7 -5.23 67.73 15.69
CA LEU A 7 -4.97 66.35 16.14
C LEU A 7 -5.93 66.07 17.30
N THR A 8 -6.64 64.94 17.28
CA THR A 8 -7.31 64.42 18.47
C THR A 8 -6.91 62.97 18.74
N SER A 9 -6.19 62.85 19.86
CA SER A 9 -6.00 61.71 20.78
C SER A 9 -5.45 60.39 20.24
N CYS A 10 -4.14 60.20 20.42
CA CYS A 10 -3.59 58.92 20.87
C CYS A 10 -2.66 59.20 22.06
N SER A 11 -3.03 58.70 23.25
CA SER A 11 -2.27 58.82 24.49
C SER A 11 -1.42 57.56 24.70
N SER A 12 -0.37 57.40 23.90
CA SER A 12 0.79 56.55 24.20
C SER A 12 1.89 56.78 23.15
N GLY A 13 2.70 57.82 23.35
CA GLY A 13 4.16 57.80 23.14
C GLY A 13 4.80 57.27 21.86
N ARG A 14 4.16 57.24 20.68
CA ARG A 14 4.85 57.00 19.39
C ARG A 14 4.44 58.07 18.38
N LEU A 15 5.34 59.02 18.14
CA LEU A 15 5.14 60.12 17.19
C LEU A 15 6.45 60.33 16.43
N ALA A 16 6.73 59.45 15.46
CA ALA A 16 7.68 59.67 14.36
C ALA A 16 7.59 58.55 13.31
N ALA A 17 6.59 58.60 12.42
CA ALA A 17 6.65 57.95 11.11
C ALA A 17 5.73 58.74 10.16
N LEU A 18 6.26 59.83 9.61
CA LEU A 18 5.56 60.61 8.59
C LEU A 18 6.57 61.16 7.58
N LEU A 19 7.14 60.29 6.74
CA LEU A 19 7.48 60.55 5.33
C LEU A 19 8.13 59.31 4.67
N VAL A 20 7.36 58.43 4.01
CA VAL A 20 7.91 57.44 3.04
C VAL A 20 7.38 57.67 1.62
N ALA A 21 6.31 58.45 1.45
CA ALA A 21 5.75 58.75 0.13
C ALA A 21 6.70 59.49 -0.84
N ALA A 22 7.68 60.24 -0.32
CA ALA A 22 8.61 61.02 -1.16
C ALA A 22 9.84 60.23 -1.67
N VAL A 23 10.17 59.08 -1.07
CA VAL A 23 11.37 58.28 -1.44
C VAL A 23 11.02 57.17 -2.44
N VAL A 24 9.83 56.57 -2.32
CA VAL A 24 9.39 55.47 -3.21
C VAL A 24 9.30 55.91 -4.68
N ALA A 25 8.87 57.16 -4.94
CA ALA A 25 8.74 57.69 -6.29
C ALA A 25 10.08 57.92 -7.03
N ALA A 26 11.24 57.82 -6.34
CA ALA A 26 12.55 58.12 -6.92
C ALA A 26 13.45 56.90 -7.15
N THR A 27 13.27 55.79 -6.43
CA THR A 27 14.25 54.67 -6.42
C THR A 27 13.66 53.27 -6.56
N GLY A 28 12.33 53.06 -6.46
CA GLY A 28 11.72 51.72 -6.56
C GLY A 28 12.05 50.73 -5.42
N THR A 29 12.95 51.07 -4.50
CA THR A 29 13.37 50.22 -3.38
C THR A 29 13.31 50.98 -2.05
N VAL A 30 12.79 50.34 -1.00
CA VAL A 30 12.77 50.86 0.38
C VAL A 30 13.52 49.89 1.31
N ALA A 31 14.60 50.36 1.92
CA ALA A 31 15.28 49.67 3.02
C ALA A 31 14.72 50.19 4.35
N THR A 32 14.15 49.32 5.20
CA THR A 32 13.54 49.72 6.47
C THR A 32 14.35 49.22 7.66
N GLY A 33 14.68 50.13 8.59
CA GLY A 33 14.99 49.77 9.97
C GLY A 33 13.71 49.56 10.80
N ASP A 34 13.84 49.48 12.13
CA ASP A 34 12.79 49.18 13.15
C ASP A 34 11.62 50.21 13.25
N TYR A 35 11.15 50.79 12.15
CA TYR A 35 10.12 51.83 12.14
C TYR A 35 8.82 51.35 11.49
N ASP A 36 7.70 51.90 11.97
CA ASP A 36 6.37 51.69 11.39
C ASP A 36 6.29 52.38 10.01
N VAL A 37 5.84 51.66 8.97
CA VAL A 37 5.70 52.23 7.61
C VAL A 37 4.24 52.36 7.23
N ILE A 38 3.83 53.60 6.94
CA ILE A 38 2.49 53.95 6.46
C ILE A 38 2.62 54.52 5.04
N ILE A 39 2.04 53.82 4.06
CA ILE A 39 1.94 54.30 2.66
C ILE A 39 0.51 54.77 2.45
N ASN A 40 0.29 56.09 2.34
CA ASN A 40 -1.03 56.70 2.20
C ASN A 40 -1.09 57.61 0.96
N ASP A 41 -2.13 57.46 0.14
CA ASP A 41 -2.47 58.26 -1.05
C ASP A 41 -1.35 58.47 -2.10
N ALA A 42 -1.19 57.53 -3.01
CA ALA A 42 -0.40 57.74 -4.23
C ALA A 42 -1.08 57.11 -5.45
N GLN A 43 -1.35 57.94 -6.46
CA GLN A 43 -1.69 57.47 -7.80
C GLN A 43 -0.55 56.58 -8.33
N THR A 44 -0.87 55.36 -8.76
CA THR A 44 0.02 54.41 -9.47
C THR A 44 1.47 54.42 -8.97
N LEU A 45 1.71 53.77 -7.83
CA LEU A 45 3.04 53.28 -7.51
C LEU A 45 3.30 52.06 -8.40
N GLY A 46 4.40 52.08 -9.18
CA GLY A 46 4.94 50.88 -9.82
C GLY A 46 5.49 49.90 -8.79
N GLU A 47 6.07 48.79 -9.25
CA GLU A 47 6.67 47.74 -8.42
C GLU A 47 7.59 48.33 -7.33
N VAL A 48 7.30 48.01 -6.05
CA VAL A 48 8.09 48.44 -4.89
C VAL A 48 8.76 47.23 -4.26
N THR A 49 10.09 47.18 -4.29
CA THR A 49 10.90 46.15 -3.62
C THR A 49 11.22 46.56 -2.18
N ILE A 50 10.94 45.68 -1.20
CA ILE A 50 11.14 45.95 0.23
C ILE A 50 12.13 44.94 0.84
N SER A 51 13.09 45.43 1.65
CA SER A 51 14.05 44.60 2.41
C SER A 51 14.28 45.15 3.83
N GLY A 52 14.11 44.32 4.89
CA GLY A 52 14.37 44.72 6.28
C GLY A 52 13.50 44.01 7.33
N ALA A 53 13.67 44.37 8.62
CA ALA A 53 12.82 43.92 9.75
C ALA A 53 12.15 45.15 10.40
N SER A 54 10.91 45.00 10.89
CA SER A 54 10.05 46.15 11.24
C SER A 54 8.80 45.73 12.03
N ASP A 55 8.27 46.63 12.88
CA ASP A 55 7.22 46.31 13.85
C ASP A 55 5.77 46.50 13.37
N GLU A 56 5.40 47.51 12.55
CA GLU A 56 4.03 47.74 12.00
C GLU A 56 4.03 48.21 10.53
N TRP A 57 3.14 47.67 9.67
CA TRP A 57 2.99 48.10 8.25
C TRP A 57 1.54 48.32 7.83
N LEU A 58 1.20 49.54 7.43
CA LEU A 58 -0.10 49.86 6.85
C LEU A 58 0.07 50.38 5.42
N VAL A 59 -0.36 49.60 4.42
CA VAL A 59 -0.37 50.02 3.02
C VAL A 59 -1.82 50.35 2.64
N THR A 60 -2.18 51.63 2.55
CA THR A 60 -3.56 52.05 2.23
C THR A 60 -3.77 52.36 0.75
N SER A 61 -2.89 51.90 -0.17
CA SER A 61 -2.97 52.17 -1.62
C SER A 61 -3.30 50.95 -2.50
N THR A 62 -4.14 51.14 -3.51
CA THR A 62 -4.40 50.17 -4.60
C THR A 62 -3.14 50.04 -5.47
N GLY A 63 -2.42 48.91 -5.43
CA GLY A 63 -1.18 48.70 -6.19
C GLY A 63 -0.56 47.30 -5.99
N VAL A 64 0.54 47.04 -6.70
CA VAL A 64 1.34 45.78 -6.63
C VAL A 64 2.54 45.99 -5.70
N VAL A 65 2.76 45.06 -4.76
CA VAL A 65 3.93 45.05 -3.87
C VAL A 65 4.69 43.74 -4.07
N THR A 66 5.97 43.81 -4.46
CA THR A 66 6.83 42.63 -4.69
C THR A 66 7.92 42.54 -3.62
N GLN A 67 8.03 41.41 -2.94
CA GLN A 67 9.06 41.15 -1.92
C GLN A 67 10.04 40.06 -2.39
N THR A 68 11.29 40.44 -2.59
CA THR A 68 12.35 39.58 -3.16
C THR A 68 13.42 39.12 -2.16
N GLY A 69 13.40 39.61 -0.91
CA GLY A 69 14.35 39.24 0.14
C GLY A 69 13.67 39.00 1.49
N ASN A 70 14.39 38.45 2.48
CA ASN A 70 13.78 38.01 3.75
C ASN A 70 13.10 39.15 4.51
N LEU A 71 11.83 38.97 4.87
CA LEU A 71 11.00 39.96 5.58
C LEU A 71 10.37 39.35 6.82
N ASN A 72 10.68 39.92 7.98
CA ASN A 72 10.07 39.58 9.26
C ASN A 72 9.24 40.79 9.74
N ILE A 73 7.91 40.66 9.72
CA ILE A 73 7.00 41.75 10.12
C ILE A 73 6.43 41.49 11.51
N GLY A 74 6.57 42.47 12.41
CA GLY A 74 6.11 42.41 13.79
C GLY A 74 4.60 42.56 14.01
N SER A 75 3.79 42.96 13.03
CA SER A 75 2.32 43.12 13.17
C SER A 75 1.53 43.33 11.84
N GLN A 76 0.25 43.71 11.93
CA GLN A 76 -0.77 43.75 10.87
C GLN A 76 -0.28 44.39 9.56
N TYR A 77 -0.35 43.65 8.45
CA TYR A 77 -0.29 44.17 7.09
C TYR A 77 -1.72 44.26 6.53
N THR A 78 -2.14 45.45 6.12
CA THR A 78 -3.44 45.65 5.46
C THR A 78 -3.19 46.31 4.11
N THR A 79 -3.73 45.73 3.04
CA THR A 79 -3.82 46.35 1.70
C THR A 79 -5.25 46.87 1.49
N PRO A 80 -5.50 47.83 0.59
CA PRO A 80 -6.85 48.16 0.19
C PRO A 80 -7.49 47.04 -0.59
N LYS A 81 -8.82 47.13 -0.71
CA LYS A 81 -9.61 46.36 -1.66
C LYS A 81 -8.95 46.44 -3.05
N ASP A 82 -8.59 45.29 -3.60
CA ASP A 82 -8.00 45.08 -4.94
C ASP A 82 -6.45 45.23 -5.04
N GLY A 83 -5.70 45.09 -3.94
CA GLY A 83 -4.22 45.05 -3.96
C GLY A 83 -3.62 43.67 -4.30
N LEU A 84 -2.42 43.64 -4.89
CA LEU A 84 -1.63 42.42 -5.18
C LEU A 84 -0.33 42.39 -4.35
N LEU A 85 -0.10 41.30 -3.64
CA LEU A 85 1.13 41.02 -2.88
C LEU A 85 1.88 39.85 -3.50
N VAL A 86 3.11 40.06 -3.98
CA VAL A 86 3.96 39.03 -4.58
C VAL A 86 5.13 38.70 -3.65
N ILE A 87 5.33 37.43 -3.34
CA ILE A 87 6.34 36.88 -2.44
C ILE A 87 7.30 35.99 -3.24
N GLU A 88 8.54 36.43 -3.41
CA GLU A 88 9.62 35.70 -4.09
C GLU A 88 10.77 35.31 -3.13
N GLY A 89 10.76 35.84 -1.89
CA GLY A 89 11.70 35.49 -0.81
C GLY A 89 11.01 34.88 0.42
N THR A 90 11.71 34.76 1.56
CA THR A 90 11.09 34.25 2.80
C THR A 90 10.40 35.35 3.60
N TRP A 91 9.09 35.23 3.78
CA TRP A 91 8.29 36.06 4.68
C TRP A 91 7.90 35.26 5.92
N SER A 92 8.18 35.78 7.12
CA SER A 92 7.65 35.19 8.37
C SER A 92 6.85 36.19 9.20
N SER A 93 5.69 35.77 9.74
CA SER A 93 4.84 36.58 10.64
C SER A 93 4.65 35.91 12.01
N PRO A 94 5.07 36.51 13.15
CA PRO A 94 5.22 35.86 14.46
C PRO A 94 4.03 35.93 15.48
N TRP A 95 2.77 36.28 15.12
CA TRP A 95 1.72 36.57 16.14
C TRP A 95 0.45 35.69 16.15
N SER A 96 -0.07 35.42 17.36
CA SER A 96 -1.04 34.36 17.69
C SER A 96 -2.39 34.80 18.29
N SER A 97 -2.97 35.94 17.91
CA SER A 97 -4.30 36.36 18.44
C SER A 97 -5.35 36.58 17.35
N ILE A 98 -6.57 36.12 17.63
CA ILE A 98 -7.74 36.14 16.76
C ILE A 98 -7.95 37.56 16.22
N GLY A 99 -7.86 37.70 14.89
CA GLY A 99 -8.22 38.92 14.17
C GLY A 99 -7.09 39.84 13.73
N ARG A 100 -5.80 39.45 13.79
CA ARG A 100 -4.65 40.28 13.34
C ARG A 100 -3.51 39.49 12.64
N GLY A 101 -3.83 38.58 11.72
CA GLY A 101 -2.85 38.00 10.77
C GLY A 101 -2.57 38.90 9.56
N ILE A 102 -1.87 38.42 8.52
CA ILE A 102 -1.83 39.08 7.21
C ILE A 102 -3.28 39.31 6.80
N GLY A 103 -3.67 40.56 6.60
CA GLY A 103 -5.03 40.97 6.25
C GLY A 103 -5.03 41.62 4.87
N VAL A 104 -4.77 40.82 3.84
CA VAL A 104 -4.74 41.32 2.46
C VAL A 104 -6.18 41.34 1.94
N ASN A 105 -6.65 42.49 1.46
CA ASN A 105 -7.95 42.60 0.79
C ASN A 105 -7.76 42.51 -0.73
N GLY A 106 -7.33 41.34 -1.21
CA GLY A 106 -6.99 41.13 -2.62
C GLY A 106 -6.23 39.83 -2.85
N THR A 107 -5.23 39.87 -3.73
CA THR A 107 -4.47 38.69 -4.16
C THR A 107 -3.12 38.61 -3.45
N VAL A 108 -2.77 37.42 -2.96
CA VAL A 108 -1.43 37.05 -2.50
C VAL A 108 -0.88 36.01 -3.47
N THR A 109 0.28 36.27 -4.06
CA THR A 109 1.00 35.34 -4.93
C THR A 109 2.31 34.96 -4.27
N VAL A 110 2.54 33.65 -4.07
CA VAL A 110 3.82 33.10 -3.61
C VAL A 110 4.43 32.34 -4.78
N GLN A 111 5.51 32.85 -5.35
CA GLN A 111 6.05 32.34 -6.62
C GLN A 111 7.54 32.01 -6.57
N GLY A 112 7.99 31.10 -7.43
CA GLY A 112 9.37 30.63 -7.49
C GLY A 112 9.81 29.98 -6.18
N ASN A 113 10.95 30.41 -5.62
CA ASN A 113 11.45 29.90 -4.33
C ASN A 113 10.87 30.67 -3.11
N GLY A 114 9.80 31.45 -3.30
CA GLY A 114 9.17 32.22 -2.22
C GLY A 114 8.66 31.32 -1.10
N THR A 115 8.76 31.78 0.15
CA THR A 115 8.25 31.04 1.32
C THR A 115 7.45 31.97 2.22
N LEU A 116 6.17 31.67 2.46
CA LEU A 116 5.30 32.38 3.40
C LEU A 116 5.08 31.55 4.66
N ASN A 117 5.72 31.94 5.77
CA ASN A 117 5.57 31.30 7.08
C ASN A 117 4.62 32.11 7.99
N LEU A 118 3.48 31.50 8.32
CA LEU A 118 2.41 32.07 9.13
C LEU A 118 2.38 31.39 10.49
N THR A 119 2.90 32.04 11.54
CA THR A 119 2.92 31.43 12.89
C THR A 119 1.61 31.60 13.67
N GLY A 120 0.63 32.27 13.08
CA GLY A 120 -0.70 32.50 13.64
C GLY A 120 -1.81 32.42 12.60
N SER A 121 -3.06 32.43 13.07
CA SER A 121 -4.22 32.35 12.18
C SER A 121 -4.28 33.56 11.25
N SER A 122 -4.45 33.31 9.95
CA SER A 122 -4.24 34.31 8.90
C SER A 122 -5.45 34.45 7.97
N PHE A 123 -5.63 35.64 7.38
CA PHE A 123 -6.87 36.01 6.68
C PHE A 123 -6.60 36.72 5.34
N ILE A 124 -6.82 36.01 4.23
CA ILE A 124 -6.81 36.61 2.89
C ILE A 124 -8.27 36.97 2.56
N GLY A 125 -8.56 38.23 2.23
CA GLY A 125 -9.92 38.76 1.96
C GLY A 125 -10.64 39.40 3.16
N ARG A 126 -9.91 39.90 4.16
CA ARG A 126 -10.36 40.25 5.53
C ARG A 126 -11.56 41.22 5.69
N THR A 127 -11.92 42.05 4.70
CA THR A 127 -13.01 43.07 4.81
C THR A 127 -14.04 42.97 3.69
N GLY A 128 -14.61 41.78 3.48
CA GLY A 128 -15.74 41.56 2.55
C GLY A 128 -15.39 41.64 1.07
N GLY A 129 -14.09 41.65 0.71
CA GLY A 129 -13.59 41.46 -0.65
C GLY A 129 -13.30 39.99 -0.94
N ALA A 130 -13.16 39.63 -2.22
CA ALA A 130 -12.67 38.30 -2.57
C ALA A 130 -11.22 38.13 -2.06
N GLY A 131 -10.90 36.99 -1.46
CA GLY A 131 -9.53 36.63 -1.12
C GLY A 131 -8.98 35.68 -2.17
N ILE A 132 -7.83 36.00 -2.75
CA ILE A 132 -7.17 35.13 -3.75
C ILE A 132 -5.76 34.79 -3.24
N LEU A 133 -5.42 33.51 -3.25
CA LEU A 133 -4.07 33.01 -2.97
C LEU A 133 -3.57 32.23 -4.18
N ASN A 134 -2.51 32.70 -4.82
CA ASN A 134 -1.83 32.00 -5.88
C ASN A 134 -0.52 31.41 -5.33
N ILE A 135 -0.24 30.15 -5.61
CA ILE A 135 1.01 29.47 -5.25
C ILE A 135 1.59 28.94 -6.55
N ASP A 136 2.69 29.53 -7.02
CA ASP A 136 3.33 29.21 -8.30
C ASP A 136 4.75 28.70 -8.04
N GLY A 137 4.88 27.43 -7.70
CA GLY A 137 6.15 26.80 -7.26
C GLY A 137 6.62 27.15 -5.83
N GLY A 138 5.97 28.11 -5.16
CA GLY A 138 6.35 28.59 -3.83
C GLY A 138 5.84 27.76 -2.65
N GLN A 139 6.26 28.09 -1.42
CA GLN A 139 5.86 27.39 -0.19
C GLN A 139 5.05 28.28 0.76
N VAL A 140 3.92 27.78 1.27
CA VAL A 140 3.12 28.43 2.31
C VAL A 140 3.04 27.49 3.51
N ASN A 141 3.53 27.92 4.67
CA ASN A 141 3.54 27.12 5.90
C ASN A 141 2.76 27.83 7.00
N VAL A 142 1.76 27.17 7.57
CA VAL A 142 0.97 27.65 8.70
C VAL A 142 1.34 26.83 9.94
N ALA A 143 1.64 27.49 11.05
CA ALA A 143 2.05 26.81 12.28
C ALA A 143 0.95 25.88 12.81
N ALA A 144 1.39 24.84 13.52
CA ALA A 144 0.51 23.86 14.17
C ALA A 144 -0.57 24.53 15.04
N SER A 145 -1.79 24.00 14.98
CA SER A 145 -2.97 24.54 15.69
C SER A 145 -3.47 25.92 15.23
N LYS A 146 -3.09 26.39 14.03
CA LYS A 146 -3.55 27.68 13.46
C LYS A 146 -4.37 27.49 12.19
N ASP A 147 -5.30 28.42 12.00
CA ASP A 147 -6.26 28.38 10.89
C ASP A 147 -5.82 29.35 9.78
N MET A 148 -5.98 28.94 8.53
CA MET A 148 -5.88 29.82 7.37
C MET A 148 -7.26 30.05 6.78
N TYR A 149 -7.63 31.31 6.61
CA TYR A 149 -8.89 31.72 6.02
C TYR A 149 -8.64 32.45 4.69
N VAL A 150 -9.30 32.02 3.63
CA VAL A 150 -9.30 32.67 2.32
C VAL A 150 -10.75 33.04 1.99
N GLY A 151 -11.05 34.34 1.83
CA GLY A 151 -12.42 34.84 1.64
C GLY A 151 -13.25 34.93 2.93
N TYR A 152 -12.65 35.30 4.08
CA TYR A 152 -13.39 35.45 5.35
C TYR A 152 -13.45 36.91 5.83
N ASP A 153 -14.67 37.40 6.10
CA ASP A 153 -14.89 38.71 6.73
C ASP A 153 -14.88 38.58 8.25
N VAL A 154 -13.74 38.97 8.84
CA VAL A 154 -13.48 38.91 10.29
C VAL A 154 -14.39 39.85 11.09
N TYR A 155 -14.92 40.91 10.48
CA TYR A 155 -15.75 41.91 11.16
C TYR A 155 -17.25 41.63 11.01
N GLY A 156 -17.66 41.06 9.88
CA GLY A 156 -19.04 40.68 9.59
C GLY A 156 -19.43 39.26 10.02
N GLY A 157 -18.46 38.37 10.24
CA GLY A 157 -18.71 36.95 10.53
C GLY A 157 -19.25 36.17 9.33
N ASN A 158 -19.13 36.73 8.12
CA ASN A 158 -19.62 36.17 6.86
C ASN A 158 -18.43 35.74 5.98
N TYR A 159 -18.65 34.81 5.05
CA TYR A 159 -17.65 34.44 4.05
C TYR A 159 -17.94 35.13 2.70
N SER A 160 -16.93 35.79 2.14
CA SER A 160 -16.86 36.27 0.75
C SER A 160 -16.28 35.17 -0.16
N SER A 161 -16.07 35.44 -1.45
CA SER A 161 -15.41 34.47 -2.33
C SER A 161 -13.95 34.26 -1.92
N GLY A 162 -13.56 33.00 -1.74
CA GLY A 162 -12.17 32.59 -1.54
C GLY A 162 -11.70 31.76 -2.74
N ILE A 163 -10.53 32.10 -3.30
CA ILE A 163 -9.91 31.35 -4.39
C ILE A 163 -8.48 31.01 -3.97
N VAL A 164 -8.13 29.75 -4.07
CA VAL A 164 -6.73 29.28 -4.01
C VAL A 164 -6.41 28.66 -5.35
N ASP A 165 -5.33 29.10 -5.97
CA ASP A 165 -4.83 28.59 -7.24
C ASP A 165 -3.38 28.14 -7.04
N GLN A 166 -3.10 26.85 -7.28
CA GLN A 166 -1.80 26.24 -7.02
C GLN A 166 -1.25 25.59 -8.30
N THR A 167 -0.23 26.23 -8.86
CA THR A 167 0.56 25.79 -10.01
C THR A 167 1.97 25.42 -9.54
N GLY A 168 2.09 24.33 -8.78
CA GLY A 168 3.34 23.86 -8.16
C GLY A 168 3.51 24.28 -6.70
N GLY A 169 4.60 23.83 -6.05
CA GLY A 169 4.93 24.24 -4.68
C GLY A 169 4.15 23.51 -3.58
N SER A 170 4.09 24.05 -2.36
CA SER A 170 3.45 23.37 -1.22
C SER A 170 2.62 24.31 -0.32
N LEU A 171 1.39 23.93 0.02
CA LEU A 171 0.56 24.56 1.05
C LEU A 171 0.43 23.65 2.28
N ASN A 172 1.11 24.00 3.37
CA ASN A 172 1.10 23.27 4.63
C ASN A 172 0.24 24.01 5.66
N ALA A 173 -1.06 23.71 5.72
CA ALA A 173 -2.01 24.28 6.67
C ALA A 173 -2.21 23.36 7.88
N ALA A 174 -1.29 23.41 8.85
CA ALA A 174 -1.17 22.43 9.94
C ALA A 174 -2.37 22.28 10.91
N TYR A 175 -3.49 22.99 10.72
CA TYR A 175 -4.74 22.69 11.45
C TYR A 175 -6.00 22.86 10.60
N ARG A 176 -6.43 24.08 10.24
CA ARG A 176 -7.60 24.27 9.38
C ARG A 176 -7.31 25.17 8.19
N LEU A 177 -7.69 24.75 6.99
CA LEU A 177 -7.81 25.58 5.80
C LEU A 177 -9.30 25.83 5.53
N LEU A 178 -9.71 27.09 5.52
CA LEU A 178 -11.10 27.49 5.31
C LEU A 178 -11.19 28.42 4.10
N ILE A 179 -11.92 27.99 3.07
CA ILE A 179 -12.07 28.74 1.81
C ILE A 179 -13.53 29.14 1.66
N GLY A 180 -13.72 30.46 1.59
CA GLY A 180 -14.97 31.13 1.82
C GLY A 180 -15.97 30.98 0.69
N ALA A 181 -17.19 30.62 1.08
CA ALA A 181 -18.43 30.85 0.35
C ALA A 181 -19.55 30.93 1.40
N GLY A 182 -20.15 32.10 1.59
CA GLY A 182 -21.11 32.29 2.68
C GLY A 182 -22.26 33.25 2.40
N ALA A 183 -22.27 33.91 1.25
CA ALA A 183 -23.40 34.69 0.76
C ALA A 183 -23.76 34.24 -0.66
N ALA A 184 -25.04 34.34 -1.04
CA ALA A 184 -25.51 33.99 -2.37
C ALA A 184 -24.66 34.65 -3.48
N GLY A 185 -24.16 33.86 -4.43
CA GLY A 185 -23.27 34.32 -5.51
C GLY A 185 -21.79 34.47 -5.15
N THR A 186 -21.36 34.02 -3.96
CA THR A 186 -19.93 33.85 -3.62
C THR A 186 -19.45 32.43 -3.93
N SER A 187 -18.16 32.31 -4.23
CA SER A 187 -17.53 31.04 -4.60
C SER A 187 -16.32 30.72 -3.71
N GLY A 188 -16.23 29.47 -3.27
CA GLY A 188 -15.06 28.93 -2.58
C GLY A 188 -14.38 27.94 -3.52
N VAL A 189 -13.25 28.32 -4.11
CA VAL A 189 -12.55 27.54 -5.13
C VAL A 189 -11.15 27.20 -4.66
N TYR A 190 -10.77 25.93 -4.79
CA TYR A 190 -9.39 25.49 -4.70
C TYR A 190 -9.03 24.80 -6.01
N SER A 191 -8.09 25.36 -6.76
CA SER A 191 -7.58 24.78 -8.00
C SER A 191 -6.13 24.37 -7.79
N ILE A 192 -5.77 23.15 -8.17
CA ILE A 192 -4.39 22.65 -8.13
C ILE A 192 -4.03 21.90 -9.40
N SER A 193 -2.97 22.35 -10.08
CA SER A 193 -2.44 21.72 -11.28
C SER A 193 -1.05 21.11 -11.07
N ASP A 194 -0.34 21.42 -9.99
CA ASP A 194 0.93 20.79 -9.61
C ASP A 194 1.22 21.13 -8.13
N GLY A 195 2.03 20.33 -7.43
CA GLY A 195 2.43 20.55 -6.04
C GLY A 195 1.60 19.80 -4.99
N SER A 196 1.75 20.19 -3.71
CA SER A 196 1.13 19.48 -2.58
C SER A 196 0.32 20.38 -1.63
N LEU A 197 -0.74 19.80 -1.06
CA LEU A 197 -1.52 20.35 0.05
C LEU A 197 -1.47 19.38 1.23
N SER A 198 -1.04 19.87 2.40
CA SER A 198 -1.15 19.14 3.66
C SER A 198 -1.94 19.94 4.69
N ALA A 199 -3.05 19.40 5.19
CA ALA A 199 -3.84 20.05 6.24
C ALA A 199 -4.53 19.04 7.17
N SER A 200 -4.77 19.38 8.44
CA SER A 200 -5.61 18.50 9.28
C SER A 200 -7.07 18.59 8.90
N ILE A 201 -7.58 19.78 8.60
CA ILE A 201 -8.98 19.95 8.20
C ILE A 201 -9.06 20.94 7.04
N VAL A 202 -9.82 20.59 6.00
CA VAL A 202 -10.13 21.50 4.89
C VAL A 202 -11.64 21.70 4.81
N TYR A 203 -12.06 22.96 4.75
CA TYR A 203 -13.43 23.38 4.54
C TYR A 203 -13.56 24.20 3.26
N LEU A 204 -14.34 23.68 2.31
CA LEU A 204 -14.74 24.39 1.09
C LEU A 204 -16.23 24.77 1.20
N GLY A 205 -16.51 26.04 1.50
CA GLY A 205 -17.86 26.57 1.72
C GLY A 205 -18.41 26.33 3.14
N LEU A 206 -18.83 27.39 3.84
CA LEU A 206 -19.12 27.34 5.29
C LEU A 206 -20.48 27.90 5.72
N GLN A 207 -21.24 28.62 4.87
CA GLN A 207 -22.57 29.14 5.23
C GLN A 207 -23.60 28.97 4.08
N ALA A 208 -24.83 28.64 4.45
CA ALA A 208 -25.89 28.11 3.59
C ALA A 208 -26.64 29.14 2.71
N LYS A 209 -27.14 28.60 1.59
CA LYS A 209 -28.12 29.09 0.58
C LYS A 209 -27.51 29.78 -0.66
N THR A 210 -27.33 28.96 -1.71
CA THR A 210 -27.00 29.27 -3.12
C THR A 210 -25.56 29.77 -3.38
N THR A 211 -24.56 28.93 -3.12
CA THR A 211 -23.12 29.24 -3.29
C THR A 211 -22.37 28.10 -3.97
N THR A 212 -21.44 28.41 -4.87
CA THR A 212 -20.59 27.42 -5.55
C THR A 212 -19.36 27.11 -4.69
N ALA A 213 -19.19 25.86 -4.27
CA ALA A 213 -17.95 25.38 -3.66
C ALA A 213 -17.31 24.35 -4.60
N ARG A 214 -16.11 24.63 -5.12
CA ARG A 214 -15.46 23.78 -6.13
C ARG A 214 -14.04 23.43 -5.72
N LEU A 215 -13.72 22.15 -5.70
CA LEU A 215 -12.34 21.67 -5.77
C LEU A 215 -12.07 21.32 -7.24
N GLU A 216 -11.05 21.92 -7.83
CA GLU A 216 -10.56 21.63 -9.18
C GLU A 216 -9.18 21.01 -9.08
N ILE A 217 -9.01 19.82 -9.62
CA ILE A 217 -7.71 19.16 -9.73
C ILE A 217 -7.40 19.01 -11.21
N LEU A 218 -6.31 19.61 -11.68
CA LEU A 218 -6.06 19.86 -13.11
C LEU A 218 -4.84 19.10 -13.67
N SER A 219 -4.35 18.05 -12.98
CA SER A 219 -3.11 17.33 -13.36
C SER A 219 -3.02 15.95 -12.71
N SER A 220 -2.07 15.15 -13.20
CA SER A 220 -1.79 13.75 -12.85
C SER A 220 -0.97 13.53 -11.58
N GLU A 221 -0.24 14.54 -11.09
CA GLU A 221 0.66 14.45 -9.90
C GLU A 221 0.31 15.37 -8.68
N PRO A 222 -0.89 15.95 -8.51
CA PRO A 222 -1.18 16.79 -7.35
C PRO A 222 -1.44 15.93 -6.11
N GLY A 223 -0.60 16.10 -5.07
CA GLY A 223 -0.76 15.41 -3.80
C GLY A 223 -1.61 16.21 -2.80
N ILE A 224 -2.86 15.79 -2.56
CA ILE A 224 -3.70 16.37 -1.49
C ILE A 224 -3.80 15.39 -0.32
N THR A 225 -3.11 15.70 0.78
CA THR A 225 -3.19 14.92 2.03
C THR A 225 -3.94 15.70 3.11
N VAL A 226 -5.02 15.12 3.61
CA VAL A 226 -5.86 15.69 4.66
C VAL A 226 -5.83 14.76 5.88
N THR A 227 -5.15 15.20 6.93
CA THR A 227 -4.83 14.34 8.09
C THR A 227 -6.00 14.15 9.08
N SER A 228 -7.15 14.77 8.83
CA SER A 228 -8.34 14.59 9.67
C SER A 228 -9.66 14.71 8.89
N GLN A 229 -10.10 15.91 8.54
CA GLN A 229 -11.45 16.11 8.00
C GLN A 229 -11.43 16.85 6.66
N PHE A 230 -12.08 16.30 5.63
CA PHE A 230 -12.32 17.02 4.38
C PHE A 230 -13.81 17.27 4.21
N HIS A 231 -14.21 18.54 4.24
CA HIS A 231 -15.61 18.95 4.15
C HIS A 231 -15.87 19.75 2.88
N LEU A 232 -16.71 19.20 2.02
CA LEU A 232 -17.17 19.84 0.79
C LEU A 232 -18.70 19.92 0.74
N ARG A 233 -19.20 21.05 0.28
CA ARG A 233 -20.64 21.34 0.21
C ARG A 233 -21.30 21.19 -1.16
N ASP A 234 -20.55 21.29 -2.26
CA ASP A 234 -21.13 21.40 -3.61
C ASP A 234 -20.41 20.46 -4.61
N THR A 235 -19.55 20.95 -5.50
CA THR A 235 -18.97 20.16 -6.61
C THR A 235 -17.50 19.81 -6.40
N ILE A 236 -17.08 18.60 -6.77
CA ILE A 236 -15.67 18.28 -7.06
C ILE A 236 -15.53 18.09 -8.55
N ALA A 237 -14.56 18.77 -9.16
CA ALA A 237 -14.19 18.53 -10.54
C ALA A 237 -12.76 17.98 -10.57
N PHE A 238 -12.61 16.82 -11.19
CA PHE A 238 -11.33 16.23 -11.56
C PHE A 238 -11.15 16.45 -13.06
N THR A 239 -10.02 17.04 -13.46
CA THR A 239 -9.55 17.10 -14.84
C THR A 239 -8.25 16.32 -14.90
N LEU A 240 -8.28 15.20 -15.61
CA LEU A 240 -7.14 14.30 -15.75
C LEU A 240 -6.46 14.60 -17.09
N ASP A 241 -5.28 15.21 -17.00
CA ASP A 241 -4.33 15.30 -18.10
C ASP A 241 -3.29 14.16 -17.95
N ASP A 242 -3.06 13.38 -19.01
CA ASP A 242 -1.97 12.39 -19.13
C ASP A 242 -1.90 11.30 -18.03
N GLY A 243 -2.99 10.57 -17.79
CA GLY A 243 -2.93 9.19 -17.26
C GLY A 243 -2.41 8.96 -15.83
N GLY A 244 -2.25 9.99 -15.01
CA GLY A 244 -1.88 9.85 -13.59
C GLY A 244 -3.05 10.02 -12.61
N VAL A 245 -2.82 9.60 -11.36
CA VAL A 245 -3.85 9.45 -10.33
C VAL A 245 -3.82 10.63 -9.35
N ALA A 246 -4.65 11.64 -9.60
CA ALA A 246 -4.95 12.66 -8.60
C ALA A 246 -5.74 12.05 -7.43
N THR A 247 -5.06 11.73 -6.31
CA THR A 247 -5.72 11.16 -5.13
C THR A 247 -5.88 12.20 -4.03
N VAL A 248 -7.13 12.44 -3.59
CA VAL A 248 -7.40 13.12 -2.31
C VAL A 248 -7.39 12.07 -1.20
N HIS A 249 -6.41 12.13 -0.29
CA HIS A 249 -6.32 11.21 0.85
C HIS A 249 -6.83 11.86 2.14
N ALA A 250 -7.92 11.34 2.73
CA ALA A 250 -8.53 11.83 3.95
C ALA A 250 -8.47 10.78 5.09
N THR A 251 -7.43 10.83 5.90
CA THR A 251 -7.06 9.84 6.95
C THR A 251 -7.99 9.75 8.19
N ASN A 252 -9.17 10.37 8.20
CA ASN A 252 -10.13 10.12 9.28
C ASN A 252 -11.57 10.22 8.80
N GLU A 253 -11.96 11.31 8.14
CA GLU A 253 -13.36 11.53 7.75
C GLU A 253 -13.48 12.40 6.50
N PHE A 254 -14.15 11.85 5.48
CA PHE A 254 -14.62 12.60 4.32
C PHE A 254 -16.11 12.87 4.46
N TRP A 255 -16.50 14.16 4.41
CA TRP A 255 -17.89 14.59 4.54
C TRP A 255 -18.35 15.33 3.29
N LEU A 256 -19.27 14.69 2.55
CA LEU A 256 -19.99 15.29 1.44
C LEU A 256 -21.41 15.65 1.89
N ASN A 257 -21.72 16.95 1.95
CA ASN A 257 -23.01 17.43 2.45
C ASN A 257 -23.67 18.41 1.46
N PRO A 258 -24.30 17.89 0.39
CA PRO A 258 -25.15 18.70 -0.48
C PRO A 258 -26.39 19.14 0.30
N GLU A 259 -26.44 20.39 0.74
CA GLU A 259 -27.68 20.99 1.26
C GLU A 259 -28.73 21.22 0.13
N THR A 260 -28.30 21.15 -1.14
CA THR A 260 -29.13 21.15 -2.35
C THR A 260 -28.93 19.85 -3.11
N SER A 261 -30.02 19.20 -3.53
CA SER A 261 -29.96 18.03 -4.43
C SER A 261 -29.12 18.35 -5.67
N GLY A 262 -27.88 17.86 -5.76
CA GLY A 262 -27.01 18.09 -6.91
C GLY A 262 -25.52 18.35 -6.64
N ALA A 263 -24.92 17.83 -5.55
CA ALA A 263 -23.45 17.75 -5.53
C ALA A 263 -23.01 16.81 -6.66
N GLU A 264 -22.20 17.33 -7.57
CA GLU A 264 -21.68 16.61 -8.74
C GLU A 264 -20.19 16.29 -8.53
N ILE A 265 -19.81 15.08 -8.94
CA ILE A 265 -18.41 14.74 -9.20
C ILE A 265 -18.29 14.77 -10.72
N GLU A 266 -17.56 15.76 -11.22
CA GLU A 266 -17.27 15.92 -12.63
C GLU A 266 -15.90 15.29 -12.90
N LEU A 267 -15.81 14.40 -13.88
CA LEU A 267 -14.55 13.80 -14.33
C LEU A 267 -14.37 14.19 -15.79
N ILE A 268 -13.34 14.99 -16.07
CA ILE A 268 -12.96 15.38 -17.41
C ILE A 268 -11.72 14.54 -17.74
N VAL A 269 -11.85 13.65 -18.73
CA VAL A 269 -10.75 12.80 -19.22
C VAL A 269 -10.33 13.36 -20.57
N ASP A 270 -9.05 13.69 -20.74
CA ASP A 270 -8.52 14.15 -22.03
C ASP A 270 -8.60 13.04 -23.09
N GLU A 271 -8.90 13.41 -24.34
CA GLU A 271 -9.06 12.52 -25.52
C GLU A 271 -7.78 11.71 -25.84
N SER A 272 -6.65 12.04 -25.22
CA SER A 272 -5.36 11.37 -25.41
C SER A 272 -5.23 10.04 -24.66
N ALA A 273 -6.09 9.76 -23.69
CA ALA A 273 -6.14 8.50 -22.96
C ALA A 273 -7.22 7.57 -23.55
N GLU A 274 -6.83 6.41 -24.10
CA GLU A 274 -7.78 5.35 -24.49
C GLU A 274 -8.03 4.41 -23.29
N PRO A 275 -9.17 4.49 -22.59
CA PRO A 275 -9.43 3.66 -21.43
C PRO A 275 -9.86 2.23 -21.81
N TYR A 276 -9.56 1.24 -20.96
CA TYR A 276 -9.99 -0.15 -21.14
C TYR A 276 -11.08 -0.54 -20.15
N VAL A 277 -11.95 -1.49 -20.51
CA VAL A 277 -13.05 -1.96 -19.64
C VAL A 277 -12.49 -2.52 -18.33
N GLY A 278 -13.05 -2.07 -17.21
CA GLY A 278 -12.58 -2.43 -15.88
C GLY A 278 -11.39 -1.62 -15.39
N GLN A 279 -10.86 -0.68 -16.19
CA GLN A 279 -9.92 0.31 -15.68
C GLN A 279 -10.56 1.09 -14.53
N THR A 280 -9.88 1.11 -13.38
CA THR A 280 -10.29 1.85 -12.20
C THR A 280 -9.37 3.04 -11.95
N ILE A 281 -9.94 4.20 -11.67
CA ILE A 281 -9.21 5.40 -11.23
C ILE A 281 -9.69 5.75 -9.82
N ASP A 282 -8.79 5.66 -8.85
CA ASP A 282 -9.07 6.05 -7.47
C ASP A 282 -9.05 7.57 -7.37
N LEU A 283 -10.22 8.19 -7.19
CA LEU A 283 -10.37 9.65 -7.14
C LEU A 283 -10.17 10.20 -5.72
N ILE A 284 -10.68 9.46 -4.73
CA ILE A 284 -10.64 9.85 -3.31
C ILE A 284 -10.45 8.59 -2.47
N THR A 285 -9.53 8.62 -1.51
CA THR A 285 -9.35 7.59 -0.47
C THR A 285 -9.63 8.18 0.92
N PHE A 286 -10.29 7.42 1.79
CA PHE A 286 -10.74 7.88 3.11
C PHE A 286 -10.93 6.74 4.12
N ASP A 287 -10.61 7.00 5.39
CA ASP A 287 -10.80 6.01 6.47
C ASP A 287 -12.26 5.83 6.87
N ARG A 288 -13.05 6.92 6.82
CA ARG A 288 -14.50 6.92 7.11
C ARG A 288 -15.24 7.88 6.21
N TYR A 289 -16.47 7.51 5.85
CA TYR A 289 -17.37 8.31 5.05
C TYR A 289 -18.64 8.68 5.84
N ARG A 290 -19.07 9.95 5.76
CA ARG A 290 -20.41 10.37 6.22
C ARG A 290 -21.18 11.04 5.09
N THR A 291 -22.49 10.80 5.05
CA THR A 291 -23.46 11.60 4.29
C THR A 291 -24.28 12.47 5.26
N GLY A 292 -24.76 13.62 4.78
CA GLY A 292 -25.77 14.40 5.51
C GLY A 292 -27.08 13.61 5.71
N SER A 293 -28.05 14.18 6.45
CA SER A 293 -29.31 13.52 6.85
C SER A 293 -30.27 13.13 5.70
N ALA A 294 -29.83 13.19 4.45
CA ALA A 294 -30.55 12.66 3.31
C ALA A 294 -30.26 11.16 3.18
N THR A 295 -31.31 10.36 3.31
CA THR A 295 -31.30 8.91 3.05
C THR A 295 -30.77 8.62 1.65
N ALA A 296 -29.70 7.81 1.58
CA ALA A 296 -29.05 7.28 0.38
C ALA A 296 -28.43 8.33 -0.56
N LEU A 297 -27.13 8.17 -0.84
CA LEU A 297 -26.52 8.65 -2.09
C LEU A 297 -27.32 8.02 -3.23
N THR A 298 -28.32 8.73 -3.74
CA THR A 298 -28.99 8.34 -4.96
C THR A 298 -28.13 8.94 -6.07
N TYR A 299 -27.18 8.14 -6.56
CA TYR A 299 -26.29 8.38 -7.71
C TYR A 299 -26.01 9.85 -8.01
N THR A 300 -24.90 10.35 -7.48
CA THR A 300 -24.26 11.58 -7.98
C THR A 300 -23.99 11.39 -9.48
N THR A 301 -24.55 12.24 -10.33
CA THR A 301 -24.30 12.20 -11.78
C THR A 301 -22.83 12.45 -12.04
N LEU A 302 -22.15 11.45 -12.64
CA LEU A 302 -20.86 11.64 -13.28
C LEU A 302 -21.15 12.26 -14.66
N THR A 303 -20.78 13.52 -14.84
CA THR A 303 -20.76 14.12 -16.18
C THR A 303 -19.35 13.99 -16.70
N VAL A 304 -19.16 13.17 -17.73
CA VAL A 304 -17.91 13.08 -18.46
C VAL A 304 -18.03 13.99 -19.68
N SER A 305 -17.42 15.17 -19.61
CA SER A 305 -17.29 16.04 -20.78
C SER A 305 -15.99 15.68 -21.49
N ASP A 306 -16.07 15.19 -22.73
CA ASP A 306 -14.97 14.99 -23.70
C ASP A 306 -14.30 13.60 -23.83
N ALA A 307 -14.80 12.51 -23.22
CA ALA A 307 -14.15 11.17 -23.30
C ALA A 307 -14.50 10.27 -24.52
N GLY A 308 -14.96 10.83 -25.65
CA GLY A 308 -15.51 10.00 -26.75
C GLY A 308 -16.70 9.14 -26.31
N ASP A 309 -17.07 8.10 -27.06
CA ASP A 309 -18.24 7.24 -26.78
C ASP A 309 -18.11 6.34 -25.52
N SER A 310 -17.10 6.54 -24.65
CA SER A 310 -16.82 5.68 -23.50
C SER A 310 -17.74 5.97 -22.30
N GLU A 311 -18.40 4.95 -21.76
CA GLU A 311 -19.19 5.07 -20.51
C GLU A 311 -18.35 4.76 -19.27
N TRP A 312 -18.43 5.62 -18.24
CA TRP A 312 -17.79 5.45 -16.94
C TRP A 312 -18.83 5.42 -15.82
N GLU A 313 -18.62 4.56 -14.80
CA GLU A 313 -19.45 4.47 -13.60
C GLU A 313 -18.65 4.85 -12.34
N LEU A 314 -19.27 5.62 -11.44
CA LEU A 314 -18.69 5.92 -10.13
C LEU A 314 -19.04 4.81 -9.13
N GLN A 315 -18.02 4.23 -8.50
CA GLN A 315 -18.19 3.22 -7.45
C GLN A 315 -17.70 3.73 -6.10
N LEU A 316 -18.56 3.58 -5.09
CA LEU A 316 -18.18 3.76 -3.69
C LEU A 316 -17.78 2.41 -3.10
N VAL A 317 -16.50 2.26 -2.76
CA VAL A 317 -15.98 1.10 -2.03
C VAL A 317 -15.91 1.50 -0.54
N PRO A 318 -16.78 0.95 0.33
CA PRO A 318 -16.75 1.28 1.74
C PRO A 318 -15.47 0.75 2.43
N PRO A 319 -14.97 1.42 3.47
CA PRO A 319 -13.83 0.94 4.25
C PRO A 319 -14.16 -0.38 4.95
N VAL A 320 -13.21 -1.32 4.96
CA VAL A 320 -13.35 -2.63 5.62
C VAL A 320 -12.72 -2.56 7.02
N PRO A 321 -13.35 -3.12 8.07
CA PRO A 321 -12.73 -3.19 9.39
C PRO A 321 -11.40 -3.97 9.33
N GLY A 322 -10.27 -3.31 9.61
CA GLY A 322 -8.97 -3.96 9.74
C GLY A 322 -8.05 -3.95 8.51
N GLY A 323 -8.44 -3.37 7.37
CA GLY A 323 -7.53 -3.25 6.23
C GLY A 323 -8.15 -2.64 4.98
N ALA A 324 -7.55 -1.55 4.51
CA ALA A 324 -7.87 -0.69 3.36
C ALA A 324 -8.83 0.50 3.66
N ASP A 325 -8.36 1.68 3.28
CA ASP A 325 -9.14 2.92 3.23
C ASP A 325 -10.32 2.73 2.25
N GLY A 326 -11.50 3.27 2.60
CA GLY A 326 -12.61 3.36 1.67
C GLY A 326 -12.25 4.28 0.51
N LYS A 327 -12.88 4.07 -0.65
CA LYS A 327 -12.56 4.85 -1.84
C LYS A 327 -13.76 5.19 -2.70
N ILE A 328 -13.67 6.32 -3.38
CA ILE A 328 -14.52 6.68 -4.51
C ILE A 328 -13.65 6.50 -5.76
N GLN A 329 -14.05 5.58 -6.62
CA GLN A 329 -13.33 5.26 -7.86
C GLN A 329 -14.24 5.44 -9.07
N ALA A 330 -13.68 5.84 -10.21
CA ALA A 330 -14.34 5.76 -11.50
C ALA A 330 -13.93 4.44 -12.19
N VAL A 331 -14.89 3.71 -12.74
CA VAL A 331 -14.67 2.44 -13.44
C VAL A 331 -15.14 2.58 -14.88
N CYS A 332 -14.28 2.26 -15.84
CA CYS A 332 -14.66 2.23 -17.25
C CYS A 332 -15.58 1.02 -17.51
N THR A 333 -16.79 1.26 -18.04
CA THR A 333 -17.85 0.24 -18.18
C THR A 333 -18.20 -0.13 -19.62
N ASP A 334 -17.78 0.66 -20.61
CA ASP A 334 -17.98 0.33 -22.02
C ASP A 334 -16.66 0.07 -22.74
N SER A 335 -16.65 -0.93 -23.60
CA SER A 335 -15.57 -1.17 -24.55
C SER A 335 -15.76 -0.21 -25.72
N GLY A 336 -15.00 0.89 -25.74
CA GLY A 336 -14.59 1.44 -27.04
C GLY A 336 -14.05 0.28 -27.89
N GLU A 337 -14.37 0.22 -29.19
CA GLU A 337 -14.04 -0.91 -30.09
C GLU A 337 -12.67 -1.51 -29.72
N GLU A 338 -12.70 -2.71 -29.13
CA GLU A 338 -11.53 -3.35 -28.52
C GLU A 338 -10.45 -3.52 -29.60
N PRO A 339 -9.29 -2.83 -29.54
CA PRO A 339 -8.16 -3.28 -30.30
C PRO A 339 -7.85 -4.69 -29.80
N GLU A 340 -7.65 -5.65 -30.71
CA GLU A 340 -7.23 -7.01 -30.31
C GLU A 340 -6.11 -6.89 -29.28
N PRO A 341 -6.17 -7.57 -28.12
CA PRO A 341 -5.12 -7.49 -27.12
C PRO A 341 -3.82 -7.87 -27.82
N GLU A 342 -2.93 -6.88 -27.97
CA GLU A 342 -1.61 -7.07 -28.55
C GLU A 342 -0.98 -8.28 -27.82
N PRO A 343 -0.42 -9.25 -28.56
CA PRO A 343 0.22 -10.39 -27.94
C PRO A 343 1.23 -9.88 -26.91
N LEU A 344 1.39 -10.58 -25.78
CA LEU A 344 2.53 -10.35 -24.89
C LEU A 344 3.77 -10.21 -25.77
N THR A 345 4.26 -8.98 -25.93
CA THR A 345 5.41 -8.67 -26.77
C THR A 345 6.63 -9.04 -25.94
N CYS A 346 6.77 -10.35 -25.76
CA CYS A 346 7.82 -10.93 -24.97
C CYS A 346 9.04 -11.20 -25.85
N LYS A 347 10.21 -10.92 -25.28
CA LYS A 347 11.46 -11.40 -25.85
C LYS A 347 11.65 -12.84 -25.40
N VAL A 348 11.87 -13.74 -26.34
CA VAL A 348 11.87 -15.18 -26.10
C VAL A 348 13.29 -15.71 -25.94
N VAL A 349 13.50 -16.48 -24.88
CA VAL A 349 14.66 -17.34 -24.69
C VAL A 349 14.18 -18.79 -24.81
N ASP A 350 14.63 -19.52 -25.82
CA ASP A 350 14.26 -20.93 -26.01
C ASP A 350 15.48 -21.73 -26.46
N LYS A 351 16.20 -22.31 -25.51
CA LYS A 351 17.40 -23.11 -25.80
C LYS A 351 17.11 -24.38 -26.62
N ASN A 352 15.87 -24.87 -26.58
CA ASN A 352 15.47 -26.08 -27.28
C ASN A 352 15.04 -25.79 -28.73
N ASN A 353 14.81 -24.52 -29.08
CA ASN A 353 14.54 -24.12 -30.45
C ASN A 353 15.82 -24.24 -31.31
N PRO A 354 15.82 -25.01 -32.41
CA PRO A 354 17.00 -25.17 -33.27
C PRO A 354 17.52 -23.88 -33.91
N ALA A 355 16.69 -22.83 -33.99
CA ALA A 355 17.07 -21.51 -34.51
C ALA A 355 17.64 -20.58 -33.44
N ALA A 356 17.65 -20.98 -32.16
CA ALA A 356 18.05 -20.13 -31.05
C ALA A 356 19.52 -19.69 -31.14
N SER A 357 19.74 -18.39 -30.97
CA SER A 357 21.07 -17.79 -31.06
C SER A 357 21.08 -16.44 -30.33
N ASN A 358 22.16 -16.13 -29.63
CA ASN A 358 22.33 -14.82 -28.98
C ASN A 358 22.62 -13.67 -29.96
N ASN A 359 22.63 -13.93 -31.26
CA ASN A 359 22.64 -12.87 -32.28
C ASN A 359 21.23 -12.57 -32.82
N ASN A 360 20.22 -13.32 -32.37
CA ASN A 360 18.85 -13.16 -32.83
C ASN A 360 18.19 -11.93 -32.17
N PRO A 361 17.06 -11.43 -32.71
CA PRO A 361 16.30 -10.35 -32.10
C PRO A 361 15.54 -10.75 -30.82
N GLY A 362 15.45 -12.05 -30.51
CA GLY A 362 14.69 -12.53 -29.35
C GLY A 362 13.19 -12.65 -29.64
N THR A 363 12.79 -12.90 -30.88
CA THR A 363 11.39 -13.17 -31.24
C THR A 363 11.06 -14.66 -31.04
N PRO A 364 9.78 -15.07 -31.03
CA PRO A 364 9.43 -16.49 -30.98
C PRO A 364 10.06 -17.34 -32.11
N GLU A 365 10.18 -16.78 -33.32
CA GLU A 365 10.76 -17.46 -34.48
C GLU A 365 12.30 -17.47 -34.46
N GLU A 366 12.89 -16.40 -33.92
CA GLU A 366 14.34 -16.23 -33.77
C GLU A 366 14.65 -15.89 -32.29
N PRO A 367 14.56 -16.89 -31.39
CA PRO A 367 14.72 -16.65 -29.96
C PRO A 367 16.20 -16.51 -29.58
N TRP A 368 16.44 -15.92 -28.43
CA TRP A 368 17.75 -15.96 -27.79
C TRP A 368 18.06 -17.36 -27.25
N LEU A 369 19.34 -17.68 -27.14
CA LEU A 369 19.81 -18.99 -26.70
C LEU A 369 19.97 -19.09 -25.18
N THR A 370 20.34 -18.00 -24.51
CA THR A 370 20.71 -18.03 -23.09
C THR A 370 20.04 -16.93 -22.27
N ILE A 371 19.73 -17.23 -21.01
CA ILE A 371 19.07 -16.28 -20.09
C ILE A 371 20.05 -15.15 -19.73
N ALA A 372 21.34 -15.47 -19.53
CA ALA A 372 22.35 -14.46 -19.22
C ALA A 372 22.51 -13.43 -20.34
N TYR A 373 22.31 -13.81 -21.61
CA TYR A 373 22.33 -12.86 -22.71
C TYR A 373 21.12 -11.92 -22.62
N ALA A 374 19.92 -12.48 -22.45
CA ALA A 374 18.69 -11.70 -22.27
C ALA A 374 18.82 -10.69 -21.12
N ALA A 375 19.41 -11.09 -19.99
CA ALA A 375 19.63 -10.21 -18.84
C ALA A 375 20.54 -9.02 -19.12
N THR A 376 21.44 -9.11 -20.11
CA THR A 376 22.28 -7.97 -20.55
C THR A 376 21.60 -7.08 -21.58
N GLN A 377 20.57 -7.58 -22.26
CA GLN A 377 19.86 -6.86 -23.33
C GLN A 377 18.57 -6.20 -22.84
N ALA A 378 18.01 -6.66 -21.72
CA ALA A 378 16.75 -6.19 -21.19
C ALA A 378 16.74 -4.67 -20.96
N GLN A 379 15.61 -4.05 -21.27
CA GLN A 379 15.30 -2.63 -21.12
C GLN A 379 14.02 -2.48 -20.28
N PRO A 380 13.79 -1.33 -19.62
CA PRO A 380 12.55 -1.08 -18.88
C PRO A 380 11.29 -1.45 -19.69
N GLY A 381 10.39 -2.20 -19.06
CA GLY A 381 9.15 -2.70 -19.67
C GLY A 381 9.27 -4.02 -20.42
N ASP A 382 10.49 -4.54 -20.64
CA ASP A 382 10.66 -5.83 -21.30
C ASP A 382 10.09 -6.98 -20.45
N VAL A 383 9.33 -7.86 -21.10
CA VAL A 383 9.01 -9.19 -20.57
C VAL A 383 9.86 -10.23 -21.30
N ILE A 384 10.73 -10.91 -20.56
CA ILE A 384 11.59 -11.98 -21.04
C ILE A 384 10.94 -13.33 -20.74
N CYS A 385 10.33 -13.95 -21.75
CA CYS A 385 9.74 -15.28 -21.67
C CYS A 385 10.82 -16.35 -21.87
N VAL A 386 11.13 -17.07 -20.80
CA VAL A 386 12.08 -18.18 -20.82
C VAL A 386 11.31 -19.48 -20.97
N MET A 387 11.44 -20.09 -22.14
CA MET A 387 10.72 -21.32 -22.48
C MET A 387 11.30 -22.53 -21.74
N GLU A 388 10.47 -23.56 -21.58
CA GLU A 388 10.84 -24.84 -20.99
C GLU A 388 12.21 -25.35 -21.48
N GLY A 389 13.08 -25.69 -20.53
CA GLY A 389 14.42 -26.20 -20.81
C GLY A 389 15.36 -26.13 -19.61
N THR A 390 16.51 -26.79 -19.74
CA THR A 390 17.58 -26.75 -18.73
C THR A 390 18.64 -25.72 -19.12
N TYR A 391 18.70 -24.65 -18.35
CA TYR A 391 19.65 -23.54 -18.49
C TYR A 391 20.70 -23.67 -17.40
N ASP A 392 21.89 -24.12 -17.78
CA ASP A 392 23.00 -24.38 -16.86
C ASP A 392 23.69 -23.08 -16.36
N GLU A 393 22.89 -22.06 -16.10
CA GLU A 393 23.28 -20.67 -15.91
C GLU A 393 22.89 -20.19 -14.51
N ARG A 394 23.81 -19.47 -13.86
CA ARG A 394 23.47 -18.54 -12.79
C ARG A 394 23.51 -17.14 -13.39
N VAL A 395 22.38 -16.44 -13.35
CA VAL A 395 22.18 -15.21 -14.12
C VAL A 395 22.40 -14.02 -13.22
N THR A 396 23.26 -13.09 -13.64
CA THR A 396 23.43 -11.79 -12.97
C THR A 396 22.64 -10.73 -13.73
N VAL A 397 21.82 -9.96 -13.02
CA VAL A 397 21.04 -8.85 -13.57
C VAL A 397 21.59 -7.56 -13.00
N THR A 398 22.12 -6.69 -13.88
CA THR A 398 22.72 -5.40 -13.52
C THR A 398 21.98 -4.21 -14.15
N VAL A 399 20.88 -4.47 -14.83
CA VAL A 399 20.02 -3.45 -15.46
C VAL A 399 18.81 -3.21 -14.57
N SER A 400 18.19 -2.04 -14.71
CA SER A 400 17.00 -1.65 -13.94
C SER A 400 15.82 -1.41 -14.86
N GLY A 401 14.62 -1.73 -14.37
CA GLY A 401 13.37 -1.19 -14.89
C GLY A 401 13.06 0.19 -14.31
N THR A 402 11.81 0.60 -14.44
CA THR A 402 11.24 1.75 -13.72
C THR A 402 9.95 1.34 -13.03
N ALA A 403 9.43 2.18 -12.13
CA ALA A 403 8.15 1.91 -11.45
C ALA A 403 7.00 1.64 -12.42
N GLN A 404 6.95 2.36 -13.55
CA GLN A 404 5.92 2.21 -14.58
C GLN A 404 6.26 1.12 -15.60
N ALA A 405 7.52 0.68 -15.68
CA ALA A 405 8.01 -0.26 -16.67
C ALA A 405 9.06 -1.21 -16.05
N PRO A 406 8.65 -2.11 -15.15
CA PRO A 406 9.55 -3.10 -14.56
C PRO A 406 10.05 -4.08 -15.64
N ILE A 407 11.23 -4.65 -15.42
CA ILE A 407 11.75 -5.75 -16.27
C ILE A 407 11.29 -7.07 -15.66
N THR A 408 10.62 -7.91 -16.45
CA THR A 408 10.10 -9.20 -15.97
C THR A 408 10.83 -10.35 -16.63
N PHE A 409 11.41 -11.25 -15.85
CA PHE A 409 11.84 -12.58 -16.31
C PHE A 409 10.78 -13.60 -15.89
N LYS A 410 10.29 -14.39 -16.85
CA LYS A 410 9.18 -15.32 -16.62
C LYS A 410 9.43 -16.67 -17.25
N SER A 411 9.36 -17.73 -16.46
CA SER A 411 9.36 -19.10 -16.98
C SER A 411 8.01 -19.41 -17.63
N MET A 412 8.05 -19.95 -18.86
CA MET A 412 6.87 -20.34 -19.63
C MET A 412 6.99 -21.81 -20.11
N PRO A 413 6.17 -22.74 -19.58
CA PRO A 413 5.22 -22.56 -18.47
C PRO A 413 5.93 -22.34 -17.12
N ARG A 414 5.16 -22.04 -16.07
CA ARG A 414 5.64 -22.04 -14.68
C ARG A 414 6.41 -23.34 -14.41
N HIS A 415 7.58 -23.19 -13.81
CA HIS A 415 8.58 -24.22 -13.47
C HIS A 415 9.20 -24.96 -14.67
N GLY A 416 8.89 -24.58 -15.90
CA GLY A 416 9.47 -25.20 -17.11
C GLY A 416 10.95 -24.85 -17.33
N ALA A 417 11.39 -23.65 -16.93
CA ALA A 417 12.79 -23.24 -17.02
C ALA A 417 13.54 -23.65 -15.74
N VAL A 418 14.38 -24.69 -15.88
CA VAL A 418 15.25 -25.20 -14.81
C VAL A 418 16.61 -24.53 -14.90
N MET A 419 17.07 -23.89 -13.82
CA MET A 419 18.33 -23.13 -13.80
C MET A 419 19.05 -23.08 -12.44
N LYS A 420 20.26 -22.49 -12.40
CA LYS A 420 21.08 -22.35 -11.18
C LYS A 420 20.80 -21.11 -10.35
N GLY A 421 19.81 -20.31 -10.76
CA GLY A 421 19.30 -19.18 -10.00
C GLY A 421 19.74 -17.79 -10.47
N PHE A 422 19.25 -16.77 -9.77
CA PHE A 422 19.46 -15.36 -10.09
C PHE A 422 20.30 -14.65 -9.03
N GLN A 423 21.08 -13.67 -9.49
CA GLN A 423 21.75 -12.69 -8.67
C GLN A 423 21.41 -11.30 -9.21
N ILE A 424 20.54 -10.60 -8.49
CA ILE A 424 20.21 -9.21 -8.74
C ILE A 424 21.28 -8.37 -8.05
N ASP A 425 21.86 -7.44 -8.81
CA ASP A 425 22.87 -6.51 -8.33
C ASP A 425 22.29 -5.52 -7.31
N GLU A 426 23.12 -4.96 -6.43
CA GLU A 426 22.68 -4.04 -5.37
C GLU A 426 22.15 -2.70 -5.88
N ASP A 427 22.57 -2.31 -7.09
CA ASP A 427 22.15 -1.09 -7.78
C ASP A 427 20.99 -1.32 -8.77
N ALA A 428 20.58 -2.58 -9.00
CA ALA A 428 19.49 -2.91 -9.90
C ALA A 428 18.13 -2.71 -9.22
N GLN A 429 17.13 -2.20 -9.96
CA GLN A 429 15.80 -1.90 -9.40
C GLN A 429 14.66 -2.28 -10.35
N TYR A 430 13.46 -2.49 -9.80
CA TYR A 430 12.23 -2.76 -10.58
C TYR A 430 12.35 -4.02 -11.45
N ILE A 431 12.74 -5.14 -10.83
CA ILE A 431 12.92 -6.44 -11.49
C ILE A 431 11.95 -7.46 -10.92
N HIS A 432 11.23 -8.16 -11.80
CA HIS A 432 10.35 -9.27 -11.45
C HIS A 432 10.94 -10.61 -11.92
N ILE A 433 10.95 -11.61 -11.02
CA ILE A 433 11.40 -12.98 -11.31
C ILE A 433 10.25 -13.96 -11.04
N GLU A 434 9.71 -14.56 -12.10
CA GLU A 434 8.46 -15.30 -12.05
C GLU A 434 8.59 -16.77 -12.47
N GLY A 435 8.22 -17.67 -11.57
CA GLY A 435 7.89 -19.05 -11.92
C GLY A 435 9.06 -19.96 -12.29
N PHE A 436 10.31 -19.66 -11.94
CA PHE A 436 11.45 -20.51 -12.30
C PHE A 436 11.57 -21.75 -11.40
N TYR A 437 12.13 -22.83 -11.93
CA TYR A 437 12.65 -23.96 -11.15
C TYR A 437 14.14 -23.73 -10.91
N ILE A 438 14.56 -23.59 -9.65
CA ILE A 438 15.91 -23.21 -9.27
C ILE A 438 16.57 -24.31 -8.43
N THR A 439 17.66 -24.88 -8.96
CA THR A 439 18.45 -25.92 -8.29
C THR A 439 19.89 -25.97 -8.80
N SER A 440 20.78 -26.71 -8.13
CA SER A 440 22.19 -26.78 -8.49
C SER A 440 22.83 -28.11 -8.07
N ASP A 441 23.67 -28.68 -8.93
CA ASP A 441 24.51 -29.84 -8.62
C ASP A 441 25.56 -29.55 -7.52
N ASN A 442 25.86 -28.27 -7.29
CA ASN A 442 26.65 -27.82 -6.14
C ASN A 442 25.70 -27.32 -5.05
N PRO A 443 25.43 -28.12 -3.99
CA PRO A 443 24.51 -27.71 -2.93
C PRO A 443 25.10 -26.59 -2.06
N GLN A 444 26.40 -26.28 -2.17
CA GLN A 444 27.05 -25.18 -1.42
C GLN A 444 26.75 -23.79 -1.99
N VAL A 445 25.90 -23.68 -3.02
CA VAL A 445 25.30 -22.38 -3.39
C VAL A 445 24.55 -21.85 -2.17
N GLY A 446 25.00 -20.71 -1.65
CA GLY A 446 24.50 -20.09 -0.42
C GLY A 446 25.31 -20.39 0.84
N ALA A 447 26.49 -21.03 0.74
CA ALA A 447 27.39 -21.27 1.87
C ALA A 447 28.05 -19.97 2.40
N THR A 448 28.04 -18.90 1.62
CA THR A 448 28.23 -17.53 2.10
C THR A 448 26.86 -16.84 2.10
N PRO A 449 26.55 -15.97 3.09
CA PRO A 449 25.32 -15.20 3.05
C PRO A 449 25.24 -14.43 1.70
N TYR A 450 24.03 -14.25 1.16
CA TYR A 450 23.72 -13.50 -0.08
C TYR A 450 23.98 -14.19 -1.43
N VAL A 451 24.27 -15.49 -1.45
CA VAL A 451 24.34 -16.28 -2.70
C VAL A 451 23.28 -17.39 -2.67
N GLY A 452 22.02 -17.04 -2.41
CA GLY A 452 20.91 -17.99 -2.49
C GLY A 452 20.59 -18.45 -3.93
N GLY A 453 19.67 -19.39 -4.07
CA GLY A 453 19.02 -19.68 -5.36
C GLY A 453 18.47 -18.40 -6.01
N LEU A 454 17.80 -17.56 -5.22
CA LEU A 454 17.46 -16.19 -5.58
C LEU A 454 18.21 -15.23 -4.65
N ALA A 455 19.15 -14.45 -5.20
CA ALA A 455 19.82 -13.37 -4.48
C ALA A 455 19.25 -12.02 -4.93
N LEU A 456 18.40 -11.42 -4.10
CA LEU A 456 17.64 -10.19 -4.36
C LEU A 456 18.31 -9.02 -3.62
N ASN A 457 19.40 -8.46 -4.15
CA ASN A 457 20.19 -7.44 -3.41
C ASN A 457 19.83 -5.98 -3.75
N GLY A 458 19.01 -5.77 -4.80
CA GLY A 458 18.55 -4.47 -5.29
C GLY A 458 17.29 -3.95 -4.60
N ASP A 459 16.62 -2.95 -5.19
CA ASP A 459 15.39 -2.33 -4.62
C ASP A 459 14.18 -2.51 -5.54
N HIS A 460 12.96 -2.43 -4.99
CA HIS A 460 11.71 -2.56 -5.75
C HIS A 460 11.67 -3.87 -6.54
N LEU A 461 11.89 -4.99 -5.86
CA LEU A 461 12.01 -6.31 -6.48
C LEU A 461 10.81 -7.19 -6.16
N GLU A 462 10.39 -8.02 -7.10
CA GLU A 462 9.39 -9.05 -6.85
C GLU A 462 9.86 -10.42 -7.30
N ALA A 463 9.91 -11.38 -6.39
CA ALA A 463 10.12 -12.78 -6.69
C ALA A 463 8.83 -13.54 -6.41
N ARG A 464 8.22 -14.10 -7.46
CA ARG A 464 6.95 -14.81 -7.33
C ARG A 464 6.91 -16.17 -7.99
N TYR A 465 6.15 -17.09 -7.39
CA TYR A 465 5.82 -18.39 -7.97
C TYR A 465 7.02 -19.32 -8.25
N ASN A 466 8.22 -18.99 -7.77
CA ASN A 466 9.43 -19.76 -8.02
C ASN A 466 9.47 -21.01 -7.13
N TYR A 467 10.10 -22.06 -7.63
CA TYR A 467 10.41 -23.27 -6.86
C TYR A 467 11.92 -23.36 -6.66
N VAL A 468 12.39 -23.27 -5.41
CA VAL A 468 13.82 -23.26 -5.06
C VAL A 468 14.15 -24.47 -4.22
N THR A 469 15.05 -25.33 -4.70
CA THR A 469 15.29 -26.62 -4.04
C THR A 469 16.73 -27.12 -4.06
N GLU A 470 17.06 -27.90 -3.04
CA GLU A 470 18.33 -28.62 -2.87
C GLU A 470 19.57 -27.71 -2.72
N LEU A 471 19.39 -26.51 -2.19
CA LEU A 471 20.47 -25.51 -1.99
C LEU A 471 20.83 -25.31 -0.51
N THR A 472 21.98 -24.68 -0.24
CA THR A 472 22.27 -24.25 1.14
C THR A 472 21.37 -23.08 1.51
N SER A 473 21.22 -22.07 0.65
CA SER A 473 20.30 -20.95 0.89
C SER A 473 19.30 -20.81 -0.26
N GLY A 474 18.01 -20.69 0.06
CA GLY A 474 16.91 -20.56 -0.90
C GLY A 474 16.82 -19.15 -1.50
N ILE A 475 16.16 -18.22 -0.79
CA ILE A 475 16.01 -16.82 -1.19
C ILE A 475 16.74 -15.94 -0.17
N THR A 476 17.63 -15.07 -0.63
CA THR A 476 18.43 -14.19 0.23
C THR A 476 18.49 -12.81 -0.36
N GLY A 477 18.78 -11.79 0.44
CA GLY A 477 19.06 -10.49 -0.14
C GLY A 477 19.21 -9.33 0.83
N SER A 478 19.11 -8.14 0.24
CA SER A 478 19.20 -6.82 0.86
C SER A 478 18.44 -5.81 0.02
N GLY A 479 18.31 -4.56 0.49
CA GLY A 479 17.65 -3.51 -0.26
C GLY A 479 16.23 -3.23 0.22
N VAL A 480 15.57 -2.30 -0.44
CA VAL A 480 14.33 -1.67 -0.01
C VAL A 480 13.17 -2.14 -0.89
N ASP A 481 12.01 -2.37 -0.29
CA ASP A 481 10.77 -2.69 -1.00
C ASP A 481 10.91 -3.94 -1.88
N VAL A 482 10.95 -5.11 -1.22
CA VAL A 482 11.08 -6.40 -1.88
C VAL A 482 9.93 -7.31 -1.50
N ARG A 483 9.25 -7.86 -2.51
CA ARG A 483 8.15 -8.79 -2.32
C ARG A 483 8.57 -10.21 -2.68
N VAL A 484 8.38 -11.12 -1.74
CA VAL A 484 8.59 -12.57 -1.89
C VAL A 484 7.22 -13.24 -1.78
N PHE A 485 6.63 -13.57 -2.92
CA PHE A 485 5.21 -13.94 -3.04
C PHE A 485 5.01 -15.36 -3.60
N ALA A 486 4.29 -16.23 -2.90
CA ALA A 486 3.88 -17.54 -3.43
C ALA A 486 5.03 -18.41 -4.00
N ASN A 487 6.22 -18.30 -3.41
CA ASN A 487 7.35 -19.15 -3.72
C ASN A 487 7.31 -20.42 -2.88
N GLU A 488 7.89 -21.49 -3.41
CA GLU A 488 8.04 -22.77 -2.74
C GLU A 488 9.53 -23.03 -2.53
N VAL A 489 9.93 -23.25 -1.27
CA VAL A 489 11.31 -23.58 -0.92
C VAL A 489 11.36 -24.95 -0.27
N TYR A 490 11.99 -25.90 -0.97
CA TYR A 490 11.99 -27.30 -0.56
C TYR A 490 13.40 -27.83 -0.33
N ARG A 491 13.64 -28.46 0.82
CA ARG A 491 14.92 -29.13 1.13
C ARG A 491 16.16 -28.24 0.95
N CYS A 492 16.04 -26.96 1.27
CA CYS A 492 17.19 -26.09 1.48
C CYS A 492 17.72 -26.22 2.92
N GLN A 493 18.94 -25.76 3.22
CA GLN A 493 19.40 -25.65 4.62
C GLN A 493 18.84 -24.39 5.30
N PHE A 494 18.88 -23.27 4.59
CA PHE A 494 18.26 -22.02 4.98
C PHE A 494 17.27 -21.64 3.90
N SER A 495 16.02 -21.34 4.25
CA SER A 495 15.08 -20.83 3.25
C SER A 495 15.34 -19.35 3.00
N TRP A 496 15.33 -18.52 4.05
CA TRP A 496 15.44 -17.06 3.92
C TRP A 496 16.56 -16.42 4.75
N GLY A 497 17.20 -15.41 4.16
CA GLY A 497 18.16 -14.57 4.85
C GLY A 497 18.20 -13.15 4.31
N THR A 498 17.72 -12.20 5.11
CA THR A 498 17.84 -10.76 4.89
C THR A 498 19.09 -10.20 5.57
N SER A 499 19.56 -9.05 5.10
CA SER A 499 20.68 -8.30 5.66
C SER A 499 20.24 -7.28 6.72
N GLY A 500 20.86 -7.31 7.89
CA GLY A 500 20.71 -6.30 8.95
C GLY A 500 21.68 -5.11 8.83
N GLY A 501 22.48 -5.02 7.76
CA GLY A 501 23.46 -3.94 7.54
C GLY A 501 24.87 -4.21 8.09
N SER A 502 25.08 -5.31 8.82
CA SER A 502 26.39 -5.71 9.32
C SER A 502 27.45 -5.82 8.22
N TYR A 503 28.70 -5.49 8.56
CA TYR A 503 29.85 -5.53 7.65
C TYR A 503 29.77 -4.58 6.44
N GLY A 504 29.06 -3.45 6.58
CA GLY A 504 28.94 -2.44 5.52
C GLY A 504 28.04 -2.84 4.37
N ARG A 505 27.12 -3.79 4.62
CA ARG A 505 26.16 -4.30 3.64
C ARG A 505 24.95 -3.37 3.56
N LYS A 506 24.29 -3.35 2.40
CA LYS A 506 22.96 -2.75 2.26
C LYS A 506 22.00 -3.43 3.24
N MET A 507 21.24 -2.63 3.98
CA MET A 507 20.22 -3.14 4.92
C MET A 507 18.98 -3.55 4.14
N SER A 508 18.23 -4.51 4.67
CA SER A 508 16.92 -4.88 4.14
C SER A 508 15.86 -4.02 4.80
N GLU A 509 14.97 -3.41 4.01
CA GLU A 509 13.90 -2.56 4.52
C GLU A 509 12.60 -2.81 3.76
N SER A 510 11.47 -2.90 4.47
CA SER A 510 10.14 -3.02 3.87
C SER A 510 9.97 -4.25 2.98
N TRP A 511 10.46 -5.41 3.43
CA TRP A 511 10.24 -6.68 2.74
C TRP A 511 8.89 -7.28 3.13
N LEU A 512 8.15 -7.75 2.12
CA LEU A 512 6.89 -8.47 2.29
C LEU A 512 7.06 -9.94 1.87
N PHE A 513 6.95 -10.84 2.84
CA PHE A 513 6.97 -12.29 2.64
C PHE A 513 5.54 -12.82 2.78
N GLU A 514 4.94 -13.15 1.64
CA GLU A 514 3.51 -13.43 1.57
C GLU A 514 3.21 -14.74 0.82
N ARG A 515 2.35 -15.58 1.41
CA ARG A 515 1.80 -16.79 0.77
C ARG A 515 2.84 -17.82 0.32
N ASN A 516 4.01 -17.86 0.95
CA ASN A 516 5.04 -18.81 0.57
C ASN A 516 4.87 -20.13 1.30
N GLU A 517 5.37 -21.20 0.69
CA GLU A 517 5.56 -22.48 1.34
C GLU A 517 7.05 -22.75 1.52
N ILE A 518 7.41 -23.20 2.72
CA ILE A 518 8.71 -23.75 2.99
C ILE A 518 8.52 -25.13 3.59
N GLU A 519 9.11 -26.13 2.94
CA GLU A 519 8.93 -27.52 3.32
C GLU A 519 10.28 -28.21 3.53
N ARG A 520 10.36 -28.97 4.64
CA ARG A 520 11.36 -30.02 4.88
C ARG A 520 12.79 -29.54 4.68
N LEU A 521 13.16 -28.47 5.38
CA LEU A 521 14.55 -28.04 5.39
C LEU A 521 15.47 -29.16 5.91
N CYS A 522 16.70 -29.19 5.42
CA CYS A 522 17.66 -30.24 5.74
C CYS A 522 19.10 -29.73 5.73
N SER A 523 19.97 -30.33 6.53
CA SER A 523 21.38 -29.95 6.60
C SER A 523 22.10 -30.24 5.27
N LYS A 524 22.70 -29.20 4.66
CA LYS A 524 23.55 -29.32 3.45
C LYS A 524 25.05 -29.26 3.75
N SER A 525 25.42 -28.88 4.96
CA SER A 525 26.80 -28.78 5.42
C SER A 525 26.96 -29.43 6.80
N ALA A 526 28.20 -29.77 7.17
CA ALA A 526 28.51 -30.50 8.41
C ALA A 526 28.36 -29.66 9.69
N ILE A 527 28.07 -28.36 9.58
CA ILE A 527 28.03 -27.41 10.71
C ILE A 527 26.91 -26.40 10.46
N GLY A 528 26.02 -26.23 11.43
CA GLY A 528 25.11 -25.08 11.52
C GLY A 528 23.65 -25.47 11.69
N ASP A 529 22.86 -24.47 12.05
CA ASP A 529 21.41 -24.57 12.16
C ASP A 529 20.75 -24.71 10.77
N VAL A 530 19.46 -25.00 10.78
CA VAL A 530 18.62 -25.20 9.59
C VAL A 530 17.40 -24.31 9.76
N ASP A 531 17.54 -23.03 9.42
CA ASP A 531 16.52 -22.02 9.74
C ASP A 531 15.63 -21.74 8.53
N TYR A 532 14.33 -21.63 8.77
CA TYR A 532 13.41 -21.18 7.72
C TYR A 532 13.63 -19.71 7.41
N SER A 533 13.94 -18.89 8.41
CA SER A 533 14.25 -17.49 8.15
C SER A 533 15.21 -16.89 9.16
N ARG A 534 15.99 -15.94 8.66
CA ARG A 534 16.67 -14.92 9.46
C ARG A 534 15.99 -13.58 9.23
N LEU A 535 15.47 -12.99 10.29
CA LEU A 535 14.58 -11.82 10.25
C LEU A 535 15.33 -10.47 10.37
N HIS A 536 16.55 -10.37 9.86
CA HIS A 536 17.32 -9.12 9.98
C HIS A 536 16.79 -8.04 9.02
N GLY A 537 16.93 -6.76 9.36
CA GLY A 537 16.38 -5.62 8.60
C GLY A 537 15.31 -4.86 9.38
N ILE A 538 14.57 -3.99 8.69
CA ILE A 538 13.50 -3.21 9.32
C ILE A 538 12.21 -3.20 8.50
N ASN A 539 11.07 -2.96 9.15
CA ASN A 539 9.76 -2.80 8.51
C ASN A 539 9.30 -4.05 7.73
N HIS A 540 9.70 -5.25 8.17
CA HIS A 540 9.36 -6.49 7.46
C HIS A 540 7.98 -7.02 7.86
N VAL A 541 7.25 -7.58 6.89
CA VAL A 541 5.97 -8.26 7.13
C VAL A 541 6.06 -9.70 6.62
N TRP A 542 5.70 -10.64 7.49
CA TRP A 542 5.60 -12.07 7.21
C TRP A 542 4.15 -12.48 7.39
N ARG A 543 3.45 -12.79 6.29
CA ARG A 543 2.05 -13.18 6.39
C ARG A 543 1.62 -14.30 5.48
N TYR A 544 0.64 -15.07 5.95
CA TYR A 544 0.01 -16.15 5.19
C TYR A 544 1.01 -17.21 4.69
N ASN A 545 2.13 -17.45 5.38
CA ASN A 545 3.11 -18.46 4.95
C ASN A 545 2.86 -19.81 5.63
N TYR A 546 3.18 -20.89 4.93
CA TYR A 546 3.19 -22.26 5.45
C TYR A 546 4.62 -22.76 5.68
N LEU A 547 4.99 -23.11 6.91
CA LEU A 547 6.34 -23.56 7.28
C LEU A 547 6.25 -24.94 7.93
N HIS A 548 6.73 -26.00 7.28
CA HIS A 548 6.45 -27.36 7.76
C HIS A 548 7.42 -28.45 7.32
N GLY A 549 7.23 -29.66 7.85
CA GLY A 549 7.79 -30.88 7.27
C GLY A 549 9.23 -31.21 7.69
N ARG A 550 9.76 -30.58 8.76
CA ARG A 550 11.09 -30.93 9.29
C ARG A 550 11.18 -32.42 9.60
N ILE A 551 12.26 -33.04 9.16
CA ILE A 551 12.62 -34.41 9.55
C ILE A 551 13.85 -34.37 10.46
N PRO A 552 13.77 -34.76 11.75
CA PRO A 552 14.90 -34.69 12.68
C PRO A 552 16.15 -35.43 12.21
N ALA A 553 16.00 -36.54 11.48
CA ALA A 553 17.11 -37.31 10.93
C ALA A 553 17.85 -36.57 9.80
N GLU A 554 17.21 -35.60 9.14
CA GLU A 554 17.80 -34.76 8.08
C GLU A 554 18.43 -33.48 8.63
N CYS A 555 18.20 -33.17 9.92
CA CYS A 555 18.74 -32.01 10.64
C CYS A 555 19.45 -32.41 11.95
N PRO A 556 20.43 -33.34 11.92
CA PRO A 556 20.99 -33.92 13.14
C PRO A 556 21.75 -32.89 13.97
N GLY A 557 21.22 -32.55 15.14
CA GLY A 557 21.86 -31.64 16.10
C GLY A 557 21.78 -30.15 15.73
N ALA A 558 21.06 -29.81 14.66
CA ALA A 558 20.75 -28.44 14.28
C ALA A 558 19.55 -27.92 15.08
N HIS A 559 19.59 -26.65 15.48
CA HIS A 559 18.33 -25.93 15.70
C HIS A 559 17.63 -25.74 14.35
N VAL A 560 16.31 -25.66 14.42
CA VAL A 560 15.45 -25.45 13.28
C VAL A 560 14.44 -24.43 13.72
N ASP A 561 14.52 -23.22 13.21
CA ASP A 561 13.70 -22.12 13.71
C ASP A 561 12.89 -21.52 12.57
N PHE A 562 11.61 -21.17 12.79
CA PHE A 562 10.86 -20.49 11.73
C PHE A 562 11.38 -19.08 11.51
N TRP A 563 11.55 -18.34 12.61
CA TRP A 563 12.13 -17.00 12.61
C TRP A 563 13.23 -16.89 13.66
N MET A 564 14.44 -16.56 13.22
CA MET A 564 15.59 -16.36 14.09
C MET A 564 16.25 -14.98 13.93
N SER A 565 16.61 -14.33 15.03
CA SER A 565 17.45 -13.11 15.05
C SER A 565 18.39 -13.06 16.24
N PHE A 566 19.66 -12.75 15.97
CA PHE A 566 20.66 -12.47 16.99
C PHE A 566 21.57 -11.34 16.54
N ASP A 567 21.94 -10.47 17.47
CA ASP A 567 22.92 -9.41 17.21
C ASP A 567 24.35 -9.79 17.63
N ASN A 568 24.69 -11.07 17.71
CA ASN A 568 25.95 -11.59 18.27
C ASN A 568 27.23 -11.01 17.64
N ILE A 569 27.10 -10.38 16.47
CA ILE A 569 28.06 -9.51 15.81
C ILE A 569 27.48 -8.09 15.91
N ALA A 570 28.25 -7.14 16.47
CA ALA A 570 27.84 -5.75 16.53
C ALA A 570 27.30 -5.29 15.15
N HIS A 571 26.07 -4.74 15.14
CA HIS A 571 25.34 -4.16 14.00
C HIS A 571 24.28 -5.02 13.25
N ASP A 572 23.92 -6.23 13.68
CA ASP A 572 22.73 -6.91 13.10
C ASP A 572 21.44 -6.34 13.72
N VAL A 573 20.60 -5.73 12.87
CA VAL A 573 19.35 -5.05 13.26
C VAL A 573 18.14 -5.89 12.87
N ALA A 574 17.09 -5.89 13.70
CA ALA A 574 15.76 -6.42 13.41
C ALA A 574 14.69 -5.57 14.11
N ARG A 575 13.98 -4.69 13.38
CA ARG A 575 13.05 -3.70 13.98
C ARG A 575 11.75 -3.52 13.21
N ASN A 576 10.66 -3.24 13.93
CA ASN A 576 9.33 -3.01 13.35
C ASN A 576 8.93 -4.15 12.41
N ILE A 577 8.85 -5.37 12.96
CA ILE A 577 8.57 -6.59 12.19
C ILE A 577 7.22 -7.15 12.60
N LEU A 578 6.37 -7.43 11.61
CA LEU A 578 5.08 -8.07 11.80
C LEU A 578 5.10 -9.50 11.27
N ILE A 579 4.74 -10.46 12.12
CA ILE A 579 4.58 -11.87 11.77
C ILE A 579 3.14 -12.25 12.06
N GLU A 580 2.32 -12.39 11.01
CA GLU A 580 0.88 -12.62 11.17
C GLU A 580 0.26 -13.67 10.26
N HIS A 581 -0.76 -14.38 10.75
CA HIS A 581 -1.54 -15.33 9.94
C HIS A 581 -0.71 -16.44 9.28
N ASN A 582 0.45 -16.79 9.84
CA ASN A 582 1.28 -17.90 9.35
C ASN A 582 0.89 -19.20 10.05
N VAL A 583 1.16 -20.32 9.39
CA VAL A 583 0.96 -21.67 9.92
C VAL A 583 2.31 -22.38 9.93
N GLY A 584 2.71 -22.85 11.10
CA GLY A 584 4.03 -23.46 11.31
C GLY A 584 3.95 -24.76 12.09
N PHE A 585 4.49 -25.86 11.52
CA PHE A 585 4.60 -27.15 12.19
C PHE A 585 6.00 -27.75 12.11
N ASP A 586 6.33 -28.63 13.08
CA ASP A 586 7.53 -29.46 13.06
C ASP A 586 8.82 -28.62 13.13
N THR A 587 9.06 -27.95 14.25
CA THR A 587 10.23 -27.08 14.39
C THR A 587 10.97 -27.27 15.72
N SER A 588 12.12 -26.62 15.89
CA SER A 588 12.76 -26.49 17.21
C SER A 588 12.18 -25.28 17.93
N GLN A 589 12.15 -24.12 17.26
CA GLN A 589 11.59 -22.88 17.82
C GLN A 589 10.71 -22.18 16.79
N ALA A 590 9.51 -21.73 17.18
CA ALA A 590 8.68 -20.93 16.27
C ALA A 590 9.34 -19.56 16.04
N CYS A 591 9.73 -18.86 17.10
CA CYS A 591 10.48 -17.62 16.96
C CYS A 591 11.56 -17.55 18.05
N GLU A 592 12.82 -17.35 17.70
CA GLU A 592 13.91 -17.10 18.65
C GLU A 592 14.56 -15.76 18.31
N VAL A 593 14.39 -14.80 19.21
CA VAL A 593 15.03 -13.49 19.11
C VAL A 593 15.80 -13.16 20.38
N ARG A 594 17.02 -12.64 20.20
CA ARG A 594 17.83 -12.19 21.33
C ARG A 594 18.79 -11.09 20.94
N THR A 595 18.89 -10.07 21.79
CA THR A 595 19.96 -9.07 21.71
C THR A 595 20.89 -9.13 22.94
N ASN A 596 22.19 -8.92 22.72
CA ASN A 596 23.17 -8.66 23.79
C ASN A 596 23.42 -7.16 23.99
N TRP A 597 22.85 -6.31 23.15
CA TRP A 597 22.96 -4.86 23.14
C TRP A 597 21.58 -4.20 23.29
N TYR A 598 20.88 -4.55 24.37
CA TYR A 598 19.54 -4.06 24.69
C TYR A 598 19.41 -2.53 24.53
N ASP A 599 20.37 -1.78 25.07
CA ASP A 599 20.36 -0.30 25.05
C ASP A 599 20.69 0.31 23.68
N GLU A 600 21.21 -0.48 22.73
CA GLU A 600 21.43 -0.03 21.34
C GLU A 600 20.19 -0.24 20.48
N HIS A 601 19.15 -0.85 21.03
CA HIS A 601 17.88 -1.09 20.36
C HIS A 601 18.04 -1.95 19.10
N ASN A 602 19.07 -2.80 18.96
CA ASN A 602 19.33 -3.52 17.70
C ASN A 602 18.20 -4.47 17.31
N ILE A 603 17.53 -5.08 18.29
CA ILE A 603 16.35 -5.92 18.09
C ILE A 603 15.24 -5.40 19.00
N GLU A 604 14.15 -4.90 18.41
CA GLU A 604 12.98 -4.35 19.12
C GLU A 604 11.75 -4.27 18.21
N ASP A 605 10.58 -3.99 18.78
CA ASP A 605 9.34 -3.70 18.04
C ASP A 605 8.98 -4.83 17.06
N ILE A 606 8.73 -6.02 17.61
CA ILE A 606 8.36 -7.20 16.84
C ILE A 606 7.02 -7.71 17.36
N THR A 607 6.06 -7.87 16.45
CA THR A 607 4.73 -8.38 16.75
C THR A 607 4.51 -9.73 16.08
N VAL A 608 4.16 -10.73 16.88
CA VAL A 608 3.75 -12.07 16.44
C VAL A 608 2.28 -12.25 16.77
N ARG A 609 1.42 -12.29 15.76
CA ARG A 609 -0.04 -12.38 15.97
C ARG A 609 -0.83 -13.27 15.02
N TYR A 610 -1.93 -13.85 15.48
CA TYR A 610 -2.81 -14.68 14.63
C TYR A 610 -2.10 -15.86 13.93
N ASN A 611 -1.01 -16.36 14.50
CA ASN A 611 -0.29 -17.51 13.95
C ASN A 611 -0.70 -18.80 14.64
N ILE A 612 -0.65 -19.91 13.89
CA ILE A 612 -0.83 -21.26 14.42
C ILE A 612 0.53 -21.95 14.44
N PHE A 613 0.96 -22.38 15.62
CA PHE A 613 2.21 -23.09 15.81
C PHE A 613 1.97 -24.44 16.47
N GLY A 614 2.59 -25.49 15.94
CA GLY A 614 2.50 -26.82 16.53
C GLY A 614 3.77 -27.66 16.43
N VAL A 615 3.89 -28.67 17.29
CA VAL A 615 4.93 -29.71 17.23
C VAL A 615 6.35 -29.10 17.25
N ALA A 616 6.61 -28.25 18.25
CA ALA A 616 7.89 -27.58 18.42
C ALA A 616 8.52 -27.81 19.79
N SER A 617 9.84 -27.66 19.91
CA SER A 617 10.48 -27.72 21.24
C SER A 617 10.14 -26.49 22.08
N ASN A 618 10.13 -25.31 21.46
CA ASN A 618 9.67 -24.05 22.04
C ASN A 618 8.90 -23.22 21.00
N GLY A 619 8.09 -22.27 21.46
CA GLY A 619 7.29 -21.40 20.59
C GLY A 619 8.02 -20.09 20.35
N VAL A 620 7.49 -19.01 20.89
CA VAL A 620 8.10 -17.67 20.88
C VAL A 620 9.04 -17.51 22.07
N CYS A 621 10.32 -17.34 21.77
CA CYS A 621 11.42 -17.22 22.72
C CYS A 621 12.12 -15.87 22.52
N VAL A 622 12.07 -15.05 23.55
CA VAL A 622 12.52 -13.66 23.54
C VAL A 622 13.55 -13.48 24.66
N ARG A 623 14.76 -13.02 24.32
CA ARG A 623 15.80 -12.76 25.33
C ARG A 623 16.39 -11.37 25.23
N SER A 624 16.18 -10.61 26.30
CA SER A 624 16.61 -9.23 26.42
C SER A 624 16.20 -8.38 25.21
N VAL A 625 14.93 -8.38 24.81
CA VAL A 625 14.40 -7.59 23.68
C VAL A 625 13.38 -6.58 24.21
N LYS A 626 13.22 -5.45 23.52
CA LYS A 626 12.26 -4.39 23.85
C LYS A 626 11.03 -4.43 22.93
N ASP A 627 9.87 -4.05 23.45
CA ASP A 627 8.63 -3.89 22.69
C ASP A 627 8.25 -5.15 21.86
N PHE A 628 8.34 -6.35 22.46
CA PHE A 628 7.97 -7.59 21.76
C PHE A 628 6.55 -8.04 22.11
N VAL A 629 5.66 -8.11 21.12
CA VAL A 629 4.25 -8.47 21.27
C VAL A 629 4.00 -9.89 20.77
N THR A 630 3.37 -10.72 21.60
CA THR A 630 2.86 -12.05 21.24
C THR A 630 1.36 -12.08 21.54
N GLU A 631 0.51 -11.95 20.52
CA GLU A 631 -0.94 -11.85 20.74
C GLU A 631 -1.78 -12.72 19.81
N TYR A 632 -2.92 -13.23 20.28
CA TYR A 632 -3.85 -14.00 19.44
C TYR A 632 -3.20 -15.16 18.68
N ASN A 633 -2.17 -15.81 19.22
CA ASN A 633 -1.59 -17.00 18.59
C ASN A 633 -2.18 -18.27 19.21
N THR A 634 -2.18 -19.36 18.44
CA THR A 634 -2.54 -20.69 18.91
C THR A 634 -1.30 -21.58 18.92
N PHE A 635 -0.91 -22.07 20.10
CA PHE A 635 0.21 -22.99 20.32
C PHE A 635 -0.32 -24.36 20.73
N ILE A 636 -0.04 -25.39 19.94
CA ILE A 636 -0.39 -26.78 20.26
C ILE A 636 0.86 -27.66 20.37
N ASP A 637 0.86 -28.66 21.25
CA ASP A 637 1.90 -29.70 21.33
C ASP A 637 3.34 -29.17 21.34
N HIS A 638 3.57 -28.15 22.16
CA HIS A 638 4.89 -27.58 22.35
C HIS A 638 5.60 -28.22 23.55
N GLY A 639 6.92 -28.35 23.44
CA GLY A 639 7.76 -28.83 24.52
C GLY A 639 7.75 -27.90 25.75
N ALA A 640 8.86 -27.18 25.97
CA ALA A 640 9.12 -26.55 27.26
C ALA A 640 8.48 -25.16 27.40
N TYR A 641 8.53 -24.31 26.37
CA TYR A 641 8.04 -22.94 26.51
C TYR A 641 7.40 -22.42 25.21
N PRO A 642 6.05 -22.38 25.09
CA PRO A 642 5.38 -21.80 23.93
C PRO A 642 5.50 -20.26 23.92
N ILE A 643 5.50 -19.61 25.08
CA ILE A 643 5.76 -18.17 25.20
C ILE A 643 6.78 -17.94 26.33
N TRP A 644 7.97 -17.48 25.95
CA TRP A 644 9.07 -17.29 26.87
C TRP A 644 9.78 -15.95 26.70
N TYR A 645 9.59 -15.09 27.69
CA TYR A 645 10.34 -13.85 27.85
C TYR A 645 11.43 -14.06 28.91
N SER A 646 12.67 -13.74 28.57
CA SER A 646 13.81 -13.90 29.47
C SER A 646 14.86 -12.82 29.25
N GLY A 647 15.87 -12.80 30.10
CA GLY A 647 16.87 -11.73 30.10
C GLY A 647 16.47 -10.58 31.01
N ASN A 648 17.43 -9.73 31.31
CA ASN A 648 17.22 -8.55 32.15
C ASN A 648 18.07 -7.40 31.58
N PRO A 649 17.44 -6.36 31.01
CA PRO A 649 15.98 -6.14 30.91
C PRO A 649 15.31 -6.87 29.73
N VAL A 650 13.99 -7.09 29.79
CA VAL A 650 13.10 -7.51 28.69
C VAL A 650 11.72 -6.86 28.87
N ASP A 651 11.09 -6.42 27.78
CA ASP A 651 9.79 -5.73 27.75
C ASP A 651 8.90 -6.30 26.64
N GLY A 652 7.60 -6.44 26.91
CA GLY A 652 6.66 -6.98 25.92
C GLY A 652 5.27 -7.29 26.45
N VAL A 653 4.45 -7.86 25.56
CA VAL A 653 3.05 -8.18 25.81
C VAL A 653 2.76 -9.61 25.37
N ALA A 654 2.07 -10.38 26.22
CA ALA A 654 1.58 -11.71 25.90
C ALA A 654 0.07 -11.80 26.15
N VAL A 655 -0.76 -11.51 25.13
CA VAL A 655 -2.21 -11.34 25.32
C VAL A 655 -3.05 -12.20 24.39
N ALA A 656 -4.15 -12.75 24.88
CA ALA A 656 -5.13 -13.47 24.04
C ALA A 656 -4.56 -14.69 23.29
N ASN A 657 -3.48 -15.31 23.80
CA ASN A 657 -2.94 -16.53 23.19
C ASN A 657 -3.66 -17.78 23.72
N LEU A 658 -3.84 -18.77 22.86
CA LEU A 658 -4.36 -20.10 23.19
C LEU A 658 -3.19 -21.08 23.25
N VAL A 659 -3.05 -21.80 24.36
CA VAL A 659 -1.99 -22.79 24.58
C VAL A 659 -2.60 -24.13 25.00
N TYR A 660 -2.26 -25.19 24.27
CA TYR A 660 -2.77 -26.54 24.48
C TYR A 660 -1.64 -27.57 24.48
N SER A 661 -1.63 -28.48 25.47
CA SER A 661 -0.70 -29.62 25.55
C SER A 661 0.77 -29.17 25.57
N THR A 662 1.17 -28.48 26.65
CA THR A 662 2.53 -27.91 26.76
C THR A 662 3.11 -27.99 28.17
N TYR A 663 4.41 -27.74 28.34
CA TYR A 663 4.96 -27.63 29.70
C TYR A 663 4.49 -26.38 30.45
N CYS A 664 4.37 -25.22 29.77
CA CYS A 664 3.83 -24.01 30.39
C CYS A 664 3.02 -23.12 29.45
N VAL A 665 2.24 -22.19 30.00
CA VAL A 665 1.48 -21.20 29.22
C VAL A 665 2.34 -19.97 28.90
N VAL A 666 2.55 -19.08 29.88
CA VAL A 666 3.43 -17.92 29.75
C VAL A 666 4.53 -17.97 30.81
N SER A 667 5.77 -17.71 30.38
CA SER A 667 6.95 -17.60 31.23
C SER A 667 7.67 -16.26 31.02
N ALA A 668 7.91 -15.53 32.11
CA ALA A 668 8.69 -14.30 32.10
C ALA A 668 9.70 -14.30 33.27
N VAL A 669 11.00 -14.13 32.97
CA VAL A 669 12.05 -14.08 33.99
C VAL A 669 12.69 -12.69 33.98
N ALA A 670 12.31 -11.85 34.96
CA ALA A 670 12.92 -10.55 35.28
C ALA A 670 12.76 -9.41 34.24
N GLY A 671 11.54 -9.22 33.71
CA GLY A 671 11.18 -8.11 32.81
C GLY A 671 9.81 -7.46 33.10
N GLN A 672 9.48 -6.39 32.36
CA GLN A 672 8.17 -5.77 32.35
C GLN A 672 7.33 -6.42 31.25
N VAL A 673 6.72 -7.57 31.54
CA VAL A 673 5.87 -8.27 30.57
C VAL A 673 4.44 -8.25 31.05
N ASP A 674 3.56 -7.66 30.25
CA ASP A 674 2.12 -7.65 30.52
C ASP A 674 1.48 -8.88 29.88
N ALA A 675 0.93 -9.78 30.70
CA ALA A 675 0.18 -10.94 30.21
C ALA A 675 -1.26 -10.89 30.72
N ASP A 676 -2.23 -11.10 29.82
CA ASP A 676 -3.65 -11.17 30.16
C ASP A 676 -4.46 -11.86 29.06
N TYR A 677 -5.69 -12.29 29.38
CA TYR A 677 -6.61 -12.95 28.44
C TYR A 677 -6.06 -14.21 27.76
N ASN A 678 -5.01 -14.85 28.27
CA ASN A 678 -4.50 -16.09 27.68
C ASN A 678 -5.34 -17.27 28.15
N LEU A 679 -5.48 -18.27 27.29
CA LEU A 679 -6.16 -19.53 27.61
C LEU A 679 -5.15 -20.67 27.59
N GLY A 680 -5.03 -21.38 28.71
CA GLY A 680 -4.16 -22.55 28.84
C GLY A 680 -4.94 -23.82 29.18
N TYR A 681 -4.61 -24.93 28.51
CA TYR A 681 -5.08 -26.27 28.85
C TYR A 681 -4.00 -27.33 28.69
N ASP A 682 -4.11 -28.41 29.48
CA ASP A 682 -3.14 -29.50 29.56
C ASP A 682 -1.68 -29.01 29.67
N TYR A 683 -1.42 -28.26 30.75
CA TYR A 683 -0.11 -27.69 31.02
C TYR A 683 0.42 -28.04 32.42
N THR A 684 1.75 -28.00 32.59
CA THR A 684 2.38 -28.28 33.89
C THR A 684 2.55 -27.02 34.74
N HIS A 685 2.89 -25.89 34.13
CA HIS A 685 3.15 -24.63 34.83
C HIS A 685 2.52 -23.42 34.14
N TRP A 686 2.24 -22.38 34.91
CA TRP A 686 1.88 -21.07 34.38
C TRP A 686 2.53 -20.04 35.30
N PHE A 687 3.55 -19.35 34.81
CA PHE A 687 4.44 -18.56 35.67
C PHE A 687 3.99 -17.10 35.78
N LEU A 688 3.43 -16.55 34.71
CA LEU A 688 2.92 -15.19 34.64
C LEU A 688 1.43 -15.19 34.31
N HIS A 689 0.62 -14.52 35.14
CA HIS A 689 -0.83 -14.50 35.02
C HIS A 689 -1.38 -13.08 34.93
N GLY A 690 -2.39 -12.89 34.09
CA GLY A 690 -3.29 -11.75 34.07
C GLY A 690 -4.63 -12.02 34.74
N PRO A 691 -5.41 -10.98 35.03
CA PRO A 691 -6.70 -11.08 35.69
C PRO A 691 -7.81 -11.78 34.88
N ASN A 692 -7.69 -11.84 33.56
CA ASN A 692 -8.67 -12.41 32.63
C ASN A 692 -8.20 -13.72 31.99
N ASP A 693 -7.08 -14.28 32.45
CA ASP A 693 -6.59 -15.57 31.98
C ASP A 693 -7.56 -16.72 32.31
N ILE A 694 -7.66 -17.68 31.40
CA ILE A 694 -8.57 -18.84 31.48
C ILE A 694 -7.76 -20.14 31.55
N SER A 695 -8.04 -20.94 32.58
CA SER A 695 -7.57 -22.33 32.67
C SER A 695 -8.75 -23.27 32.47
N ALA A 696 -8.99 -23.66 31.23
CA ALA A 696 -10.10 -24.52 30.82
C ALA A 696 -9.80 -25.16 29.48
N ASP A 697 -10.46 -26.29 29.20
CA ASP A 697 -10.38 -26.96 27.90
C ASP A 697 -10.87 -26.01 26.80
N PRO A 698 -10.03 -25.67 25.79
CA PRO A 698 -10.43 -24.81 24.68
C PRO A 698 -11.47 -25.46 23.76
N LEU A 699 -11.73 -26.76 23.88
CA LEU A 699 -12.63 -27.50 22.99
C LEU A 699 -12.23 -27.36 21.53
N LEU A 700 -10.95 -27.65 21.24
CA LEU A 700 -10.48 -27.79 19.85
C LEU A 700 -11.19 -28.96 19.16
N VAL A 701 -11.38 -28.90 17.85
CA VAL A 701 -12.07 -29.95 17.08
C VAL A 701 -11.27 -31.25 17.06
N ASP A 702 -10.01 -31.20 16.61
CA ASP A 702 -9.09 -32.36 16.62
C ASP A 702 -7.61 -31.90 16.60
N PRO A 703 -7.06 -31.51 17.76
CA PRO A 703 -5.69 -30.97 17.80
C PRO A 703 -4.61 -32.00 17.48
N ASP A 704 -4.87 -33.30 17.68
CA ASP A 704 -3.93 -34.38 17.34
C ASP A 704 -3.71 -34.46 15.82
N ASP A 705 -4.72 -34.10 15.03
CA ASP A 705 -4.64 -33.95 13.58
C ASP A 705 -4.45 -32.50 13.12
N ARG A 706 -3.99 -31.61 14.02
CA ARG A 706 -3.73 -30.18 13.76
C ARG A 706 -5.00 -29.37 13.39
N ASN A 707 -6.19 -29.90 13.65
CA ASN A 707 -7.44 -29.15 13.55
C ASN A 707 -7.70 -28.37 14.85
N VAL A 708 -7.31 -27.09 14.83
CA VAL A 708 -7.39 -26.18 15.98
C VAL A 708 -8.61 -25.25 15.94
N ARG A 709 -9.61 -25.57 15.10
CA ARG A 709 -10.90 -24.87 15.14
C ARG A 709 -11.61 -25.11 16.47
N LEU A 710 -12.47 -24.17 16.84
CA LEU A 710 -13.16 -24.17 18.12
C LEU A 710 -14.54 -24.80 17.98
N GLN A 711 -14.91 -25.66 18.93
CA GLN A 711 -16.30 -26.07 19.08
C GLN A 711 -17.15 -24.89 19.60
N SER A 712 -18.42 -24.83 19.20
CA SER A 712 -19.35 -23.72 19.47
C SER A 712 -19.50 -23.28 20.94
N ASN A 713 -19.18 -24.14 21.89
CA ASN A 713 -19.24 -23.87 23.33
C ASN A 713 -17.85 -23.66 23.96
N SER A 714 -16.82 -23.40 23.15
CA SER A 714 -15.46 -23.13 23.60
C SER A 714 -15.40 -21.92 24.54
N PRO A 715 -14.65 -22.01 25.66
CA PRO A 715 -14.41 -20.86 26.52
C PRO A 715 -13.49 -19.80 25.87
N ALA A 716 -12.85 -20.08 24.74
CA ALA A 716 -12.08 -19.08 24.00
C ALA A 716 -12.97 -18.00 23.35
N ILE A 717 -14.21 -18.37 22.99
CA ILE A 717 -15.13 -17.52 22.22
C ILE A 717 -15.64 -16.37 23.10
N GLY A 718 -15.44 -15.14 22.63
CA GLY A 718 -15.98 -13.94 23.27
C GLY A 718 -15.31 -13.54 24.58
N ASN A 719 -14.23 -14.22 24.98
CA ASN A 719 -13.51 -13.97 26.23
C ASN A 719 -12.15 -13.29 26.02
N GLY A 720 -11.79 -12.92 24.80
CA GLY A 720 -10.61 -12.11 24.50
C GLY A 720 -10.86 -10.61 24.70
N PRO A 721 -9.82 -9.77 24.53
CA PRO A 721 -9.93 -8.32 24.64
C PRO A 721 -11.07 -7.74 23.79
N GLY A 722 -11.99 -7.00 24.43
CA GLY A 722 -13.15 -6.41 23.73
C GLY A 722 -14.24 -7.41 23.33
N GLY A 723 -14.19 -8.64 23.84
CA GLY A 723 -15.13 -9.71 23.48
C GLY A 723 -14.73 -10.45 22.20
N SER A 724 -13.45 -10.39 21.81
CA SER A 724 -12.88 -11.19 20.72
C SER A 724 -12.74 -12.67 21.11
N THR A 725 -12.39 -13.51 20.15
CA THR A 725 -12.01 -14.90 20.41
C THR A 725 -10.53 -14.98 20.79
N ILE A 726 -10.19 -15.77 21.80
CA ILE A 726 -8.80 -16.05 22.20
C ILE A 726 -8.18 -17.04 21.21
N GLY A 727 -6.93 -16.80 20.81
CA GLY A 727 -6.19 -17.63 19.83
C GLY A 727 -6.24 -17.08 18.41
N ALA A 728 -5.70 -17.85 17.47
CA ALA A 728 -5.45 -17.41 16.10
C ALA A 728 -6.65 -17.43 15.17
N LEU A 729 -7.73 -18.12 15.54
CA LEU A 729 -8.89 -18.34 14.68
C LEU A 729 -10.11 -17.59 15.21
N GLU A 730 -10.91 -17.08 14.28
CA GLU A 730 -12.20 -16.45 14.57
C GLU A 730 -13.28 -17.51 14.86
N TYR A 731 -14.35 -17.07 15.53
CA TYR A 731 -15.59 -17.84 15.66
C TYR A 731 -16.80 -16.91 15.51
N PRO A 732 -17.82 -17.21 14.67
CA PRO A 732 -17.92 -18.36 13.75
C PRO A 732 -16.76 -18.50 12.78
N ASP A 733 -16.58 -19.69 12.22
CA ASP A 733 -15.37 -20.02 11.46
C ASP A 733 -15.21 -19.20 10.17
N VAL A 734 -13.95 -18.88 9.88
CA VAL A 734 -13.50 -18.34 8.60
C VAL A 734 -12.55 -19.35 7.94
N TYR A 735 -12.86 -19.71 6.69
CA TYR A 735 -12.06 -20.61 5.85
C TYR A 735 -11.40 -19.80 4.73
N PHE A 736 -10.10 -19.97 4.55
CA PHE A 736 -9.34 -19.30 3.50
C PHE A 736 -9.17 -20.23 2.30
N VAL A 737 -9.35 -19.68 1.11
CA VAL A 737 -9.13 -20.35 -0.18
C VAL A 737 -8.10 -19.55 -0.98
N ASP A 738 -7.05 -20.21 -1.45
CA ASP A 738 -6.03 -19.59 -2.32
C ASP A 738 -5.44 -20.63 -3.28
N ALA A 739 -5.92 -20.67 -4.52
CA ALA A 739 -5.41 -21.58 -5.53
C ALA A 739 -3.96 -21.27 -5.98
N CYS A 740 -3.45 -20.07 -5.68
CA CYS A 740 -2.10 -19.63 -6.03
C CYS A 740 -1.07 -19.93 -4.94
N HIS A 741 -1.51 -20.18 -3.70
CA HIS A 741 -0.64 -20.53 -2.59
C HIS A 741 -0.03 -21.93 -2.82
N PRO A 742 1.30 -22.09 -2.85
CA PRO A 742 1.97 -23.36 -3.17
C PRO A 742 1.57 -24.50 -2.22
N GLY A 743 1.44 -24.19 -0.92
CA GLY A 743 0.99 -25.16 0.08
C GLY A 743 -0.52 -25.35 0.20
N ALA A 744 -1.35 -24.78 -0.70
CA ALA A 744 -2.80 -24.95 -0.60
C ALA A 744 -3.22 -26.41 -0.80
N ASP A 745 -4.08 -26.90 0.09
CA ASP A 745 -4.48 -28.30 0.16
C ASP A 745 -5.97 -28.45 0.48
N ASP A 746 -6.68 -29.24 -0.31
CA ASP A 746 -8.11 -29.51 -0.12
C ASP A 746 -8.36 -30.56 0.97
N ASP A 747 -7.32 -31.32 1.37
CA ASP A 747 -7.36 -32.21 2.53
C ASP A 747 -6.98 -31.47 3.85
N GLY A 748 -6.67 -30.16 3.76
CA GLY A 748 -6.31 -29.31 4.90
C GLY A 748 -7.52 -28.74 5.65
N TYR A 749 -7.30 -27.63 6.37
CA TYR A 749 -8.33 -27.02 7.24
C TYR A 749 -8.69 -25.56 6.88
N GLY A 750 -8.17 -25.06 5.76
CA GLY A 750 -8.47 -23.71 5.28
C GLY A 750 -7.97 -22.60 6.20
N TYR A 751 -6.78 -22.74 6.78
CA TYR A 751 -6.15 -21.68 7.56
C TYR A 751 -5.54 -20.61 6.64
N ALA A 752 -5.39 -19.39 7.11
CA ALA A 752 -4.90 -18.29 6.27
C ALA A 752 -3.50 -18.54 5.66
N GLY A 753 -2.60 -19.20 6.41
CA GLY A 753 -1.29 -19.63 5.92
C GLY A 753 -1.23 -21.08 5.43
N TRP A 754 -2.33 -21.84 5.50
CA TRP A 754 -2.46 -23.18 4.91
C TRP A 754 -3.88 -23.34 4.36
N PRO A 755 -4.20 -22.64 3.25
CA PRO A 755 -5.57 -22.47 2.77
C PRO A 755 -6.05 -23.69 1.98
N TYR A 756 -7.36 -23.78 1.77
CA TYR A 756 -7.93 -24.68 0.78
C TYR A 756 -7.50 -24.25 -0.62
N LYS A 757 -7.39 -25.21 -1.52
CA LYS A 757 -7.02 -24.96 -2.92
C LYS A 757 -8.22 -24.61 -3.77
N THR A 758 -9.39 -25.17 -3.47
CA THR A 758 -10.64 -24.95 -4.20
C THR A 758 -11.71 -24.33 -3.30
N ILE A 759 -12.62 -23.55 -3.91
CA ILE A 759 -13.76 -22.97 -3.18
C ILE A 759 -14.74 -24.09 -2.81
N GLY A 760 -14.91 -25.09 -3.68
CA GLY A 760 -15.76 -26.25 -3.41
C GLY A 760 -15.38 -26.98 -2.12
N ALA A 761 -14.09 -27.29 -1.93
CA ALA A 761 -13.62 -27.98 -0.72
C ALA A 761 -13.90 -27.18 0.56
N ALA A 762 -13.68 -25.85 0.52
CA ALA A 762 -14.01 -25.00 1.67
C ALA A 762 -15.51 -25.00 2.00
N LEU A 763 -16.37 -24.95 0.97
CA LEU A 763 -17.82 -24.94 1.15
C LEU A 763 -18.38 -26.27 1.66
N ASP A 764 -17.73 -27.39 1.36
CA ASP A 764 -18.10 -28.70 1.90
C ASP A 764 -17.95 -28.77 3.43
N GLU A 765 -17.07 -27.94 4.00
CA GLU A 765 -16.80 -27.82 5.44
C GLU A 765 -17.51 -26.61 6.10
N THR A 766 -18.21 -25.77 5.32
CA THR A 766 -18.81 -24.53 5.81
C THR A 766 -20.24 -24.72 6.31
N ASP A 767 -20.54 -24.23 7.51
CA ASP A 767 -21.89 -24.17 8.08
C ASP A 767 -22.54 -22.77 7.93
N ALA A 768 -23.85 -22.70 8.19
CA ALA A 768 -24.59 -21.43 8.16
C ALA A 768 -24.06 -20.44 9.22
N GLY A 769 -23.77 -19.20 8.80
CA GLY A 769 -23.19 -18.15 9.63
C GLY A 769 -21.67 -18.03 9.52
N GLU A 770 -21.00 -18.98 8.84
CA GLU A 770 -19.56 -18.99 8.63
C GLU A 770 -19.17 -18.31 7.30
N THR A 771 -17.87 -18.07 7.12
CA THR A 771 -17.34 -17.34 5.98
C THR A 771 -16.26 -18.12 5.24
N VAL A 772 -16.40 -18.21 3.92
CA VAL A 772 -15.32 -18.60 3.01
C VAL A 772 -14.72 -17.34 2.38
N MET A 773 -13.46 -17.08 2.68
CA MET A 773 -12.69 -15.95 2.21
C MET A 773 -11.74 -16.38 1.08
N VAL A 774 -11.96 -15.87 -0.12
CA VAL A 774 -11.29 -16.31 -1.34
C VAL A 774 -10.24 -15.28 -1.76
N GLN A 775 -8.98 -15.69 -1.85
CA GLN A 775 -7.87 -14.86 -2.30
C GLN A 775 -7.85 -14.68 -3.82
N SER A 776 -7.10 -13.70 -4.32
CA SER A 776 -6.91 -13.43 -5.74
C SER A 776 -6.53 -14.68 -6.53
N GLY A 777 -7.17 -14.85 -7.69
CA GLY A 777 -6.92 -16.00 -8.55
C GLY A 777 -8.07 -16.34 -9.48
N VAL A 778 -7.83 -17.35 -10.33
CA VAL A 778 -8.82 -17.90 -11.25
C VAL A 778 -9.16 -19.33 -10.83
N TYR A 779 -10.34 -19.49 -10.25
CA TYR A 779 -10.91 -20.73 -9.73
C TYR A 779 -11.74 -21.42 -10.82
N ARG A 780 -11.30 -22.60 -11.24
CA ARG A 780 -11.88 -23.31 -12.40
C ARG A 780 -12.83 -24.40 -11.96
N GLU A 781 -13.98 -23.97 -11.46
CA GLU A 781 -14.96 -24.85 -10.82
C GLU A 781 -16.40 -24.34 -10.99
N THR A 782 -17.36 -25.18 -10.63
CA THR A 782 -18.73 -24.74 -10.39
C THR A 782 -18.95 -24.72 -8.88
N VAL A 783 -19.15 -23.53 -8.33
CA VAL A 783 -19.27 -23.26 -6.90
C VAL A 783 -20.74 -23.31 -6.48
N THR A 784 -21.05 -24.02 -5.41
CA THR A 784 -22.40 -24.05 -4.81
C THR A 784 -22.34 -23.53 -3.38
N PRO A 785 -22.62 -22.24 -3.13
CA PRO A 785 -22.57 -21.65 -1.78
C PRO A 785 -23.50 -22.34 -0.79
N VAL A 786 -23.15 -22.30 0.49
CA VAL A 786 -23.98 -22.84 1.58
C VAL A 786 -25.02 -21.80 2.02
N ALA A 787 -26.28 -22.22 2.17
CA ALA A 787 -27.36 -21.34 2.59
C ALA A 787 -27.09 -20.77 4.00
N GLY A 788 -27.09 -19.45 4.13
CA GLY A 788 -26.79 -18.74 5.38
C GLY A 788 -25.30 -18.48 5.64
N ALA A 789 -24.40 -18.99 4.80
CA ALA A 789 -22.98 -18.70 4.85
C ALA A 789 -22.62 -17.53 3.92
N SER A 790 -21.41 -16.99 4.09
CA SER A 790 -20.84 -15.94 3.25
C SER A 790 -19.68 -16.47 2.42
N LEU A 791 -19.74 -16.30 1.11
CA LEU A 791 -18.64 -16.55 0.19
C LEU A 791 -18.15 -15.18 -0.32
N ILE A 792 -16.95 -14.79 0.09
CA ILE A 792 -16.45 -13.43 -0.10
C ILE A 792 -15.09 -13.49 -0.78
N GLY A 793 -14.96 -12.87 -1.95
CA GLY A 793 -13.65 -12.53 -2.50
C GLY A 793 -12.96 -11.47 -1.64
N MET A 794 -11.69 -11.67 -1.34
CA MET A 794 -10.90 -10.75 -0.52
C MET A 794 -11.04 -9.31 -1.07
N PRO A 795 -11.45 -8.33 -0.24
CA PRO A 795 -11.61 -6.96 -0.68
C PRO A 795 -10.33 -6.42 -1.34
N GLY A 796 -10.48 -5.74 -2.48
CA GLY A 796 -9.37 -5.19 -3.25
C GLY A 796 -8.55 -6.24 -4.03
N GLN A 797 -8.99 -7.49 -4.07
CA GLN A 797 -8.37 -8.56 -4.85
C GLN A 797 -9.29 -9.05 -5.97
N ASP A 798 -8.71 -9.36 -7.12
CA ASP A 798 -9.44 -9.91 -8.26
C ASP A 798 -9.64 -11.42 -8.11
N VAL A 799 -10.89 -11.82 -7.90
CA VAL A 799 -11.30 -13.22 -7.73
C VAL A 799 -12.24 -13.60 -8.87
N TYR A 800 -11.82 -14.58 -9.66
CA TYR A 800 -12.58 -15.07 -10.80
C TYR A 800 -12.97 -16.53 -10.62
N VAL A 801 -14.25 -16.84 -10.79
CA VAL A 801 -14.72 -18.21 -11.03
C VAL A 801 -14.91 -18.40 -12.53
N SER A 802 -14.10 -19.28 -13.13
CA SER A 802 -14.03 -19.48 -14.57
C SER A 802 -14.71 -20.78 -15.01
N GLY A 803 -15.55 -20.65 -16.04
CA GLY A 803 -16.12 -21.81 -16.74
C GLY A 803 -15.17 -22.52 -17.69
N ALA A 804 -13.91 -22.08 -17.79
CA ALA A 804 -12.92 -22.63 -18.69
C ALA A 804 -11.80 -23.39 -17.96
N ASP A 805 -11.27 -24.42 -18.61
CA ASP A 805 -10.09 -25.15 -18.18
C ASP A 805 -8.89 -24.80 -19.06
N GLU A 806 -7.70 -24.68 -18.47
CA GLU A 806 -6.47 -24.46 -19.22
C GLU A 806 -6.11 -25.67 -20.08
N ILE A 807 -5.63 -25.40 -21.29
CA ILE A 807 -5.10 -26.42 -22.20
C ILE A 807 -3.59 -26.45 -22.01
N THR A 808 -3.11 -27.50 -21.36
CA THR A 808 -1.69 -27.70 -21.04
C THR A 808 -1.12 -28.91 -21.80
N GLY A 809 0.21 -29.12 -21.71
CA GLY A 809 0.86 -30.27 -22.36
C GLY A 809 1.10 -30.12 -23.87
N TRP A 810 1.29 -28.88 -24.34
CA TRP A 810 1.59 -28.58 -25.74
C TRP A 810 2.93 -29.16 -26.19
N THR A 811 2.94 -29.84 -27.33
CA THR A 811 4.13 -30.43 -27.97
C THR A 811 4.23 -30.01 -29.43
N LEU A 812 5.44 -29.72 -29.90
CA LEU A 812 5.69 -29.31 -31.29
C LEU A 812 6.14 -30.49 -32.14
N ASN A 813 5.44 -30.75 -33.25
CA ASN A 813 5.84 -31.73 -34.25
C ASN A 813 5.59 -31.21 -35.67
N GLY A 814 6.66 -31.10 -36.47
CA GLY A 814 6.55 -30.69 -37.88
C GLY A 814 5.89 -29.33 -38.09
N GLY A 815 6.09 -28.38 -37.16
CA GLY A 815 5.47 -27.05 -37.20
C GLY A 815 4.02 -26.98 -36.68
N THR A 816 3.50 -28.10 -36.16
CA THR A 816 2.17 -28.16 -35.53
C THR A 816 2.32 -28.35 -34.03
N TRP A 817 1.67 -27.50 -33.25
CA TRP A 817 1.54 -27.69 -31.82
C TRP A 817 0.31 -28.53 -31.52
N SER A 818 0.43 -29.48 -30.60
CA SER A 818 -0.69 -30.31 -30.17
C SER A 818 -0.71 -30.55 -28.67
N ALA A 819 -1.90 -30.57 -28.07
CA ALA A 819 -2.13 -30.84 -26.65
C ALA A 819 -3.30 -31.83 -26.45
N PRO A 820 -3.27 -32.63 -25.36
CA PRO A 820 -4.41 -33.47 -24.99
C PRO A 820 -5.58 -32.62 -24.48
N ILE A 821 -6.81 -33.03 -24.79
CA ILE A 821 -8.04 -32.43 -24.25
C ILE A 821 -9.10 -33.53 -24.00
N ALA A 822 -9.80 -33.45 -22.88
CA ALA A 822 -10.70 -34.50 -22.41
C ALA A 822 -11.92 -34.76 -23.32
N ALA A 823 -12.41 -33.72 -24.00
CA ALA A 823 -13.58 -33.78 -24.88
C ALA A 823 -13.41 -32.87 -26.10
N ALA A 824 -14.30 -33.02 -27.08
CA ALA A 824 -14.37 -32.11 -28.21
C ALA A 824 -14.71 -30.69 -27.69
N PRO A 825 -13.90 -29.67 -27.97
CA PRO A 825 -14.15 -28.34 -27.43
C PRO A 825 -15.36 -27.70 -28.09
N THR A 826 -16.21 -27.08 -27.28
CA THR A 826 -17.35 -26.26 -27.74
C THR A 826 -16.92 -24.81 -28.01
N ARG A 827 -15.98 -24.29 -27.22
CA ARG A 827 -15.38 -22.96 -27.39
C ARG A 827 -13.96 -22.98 -26.84
N ILE A 828 -13.00 -22.47 -27.63
CA ILE A 828 -11.61 -22.29 -27.23
C ILE A 828 -11.36 -20.80 -27.05
N LEU A 829 -10.60 -20.45 -26.01
CA LEU A 829 -10.14 -19.09 -25.74
C LEU A 829 -8.62 -19.03 -25.89
N ARG A 830 -8.13 -17.88 -26.35
CA ARG A 830 -6.72 -17.48 -26.35
C ARG A 830 -6.65 -16.11 -25.70
N ASN A 831 -6.04 -16.02 -24.52
CA ASN A 831 -6.02 -14.80 -23.69
C ASN A 831 -7.44 -14.25 -23.45
N GLY A 832 -8.38 -15.12 -23.08
CA GLY A 832 -9.80 -14.75 -22.87
C GLY A 832 -10.64 -14.57 -24.14
N GLN A 833 -10.02 -14.38 -25.31
CA GLN A 833 -10.72 -14.12 -26.57
C GLN A 833 -11.03 -15.40 -27.35
N VAL A 834 -12.16 -15.45 -28.06
CA VAL A 834 -12.59 -16.65 -28.80
C VAL A 834 -11.60 -16.98 -29.92
N PHE A 835 -11.06 -18.20 -29.90
CA PHE A 835 -10.08 -18.66 -30.87
C PHE A 835 -10.63 -19.80 -31.74
N ALA A 836 -10.65 -19.59 -33.05
CA ALA A 836 -11.16 -20.57 -34.03
C ALA A 836 -10.05 -21.30 -34.83
N GLY A 837 -8.78 -20.90 -34.67
CA GLY A 837 -7.64 -21.41 -35.46
C GLY A 837 -7.10 -22.77 -35.02
N TYR A 838 -7.96 -23.68 -34.59
CA TYR A 838 -7.57 -25.01 -34.10
C TYR A 838 -8.22 -26.14 -34.91
N THR A 839 -7.63 -27.33 -34.79
CA THR A 839 -8.25 -28.58 -35.22
C THR A 839 -8.37 -29.52 -34.03
N TYR A 840 -9.40 -30.35 -34.02
CA TYR A 840 -9.60 -31.38 -32.99
C TYR A 840 -9.69 -32.75 -33.65
N ASN A 841 -8.94 -33.71 -33.12
CA ASN A 841 -8.99 -35.10 -33.54
C ASN A 841 -8.82 -36.01 -32.33
N ALA A 842 -9.87 -36.77 -32.00
CA ALA A 842 -9.85 -37.88 -31.04
C ALA A 842 -9.12 -37.58 -29.70
N GLY A 843 -9.45 -36.47 -29.04
CA GLY A 843 -8.85 -36.08 -27.76
C GLY A 843 -7.57 -35.25 -27.89
N THR A 844 -7.21 -34.81 -29.09
CA THR A 844 -6.07 -33.93 -29.33
C THR A 844 -6.53 -32.65 -30.02
N ILE A 845 -6.16 -31.51 -29.46
CA ILE A 845 -6.28 -30.20 -30.11
C ILE A 845 -4.95 -29.84 -30.75
N SER A 846 -4.98 -29.27 -31.95
CA SER A 846 -3.79 -28.82 -32.66
C SER A 846 -3.92 -27.41 -33.21
N VAL A 847 -2.85 -26.63 -33.13
CA VAL A 847 -2.74 -25.26 -33.64
C VAL A 847 -1.46 -25.09 -34.47
N GLN A 848 -1.45 -24.09 -35.36
CA GLN A 848 -0.32 -23.76 -36.23
C GLN A 848 -0.14 -22.24 -36.31
N GLY A 849 1.06 -21.81 -36.66
CA GLY A 849 1.37 -20.39 -36.94
C GLY A 849 1.78 -19.56 -35.72
N PHE A 850 1.75 -20.12 -34.50
CA PHE A 850 2.28 -19.51 -33.29
C PHE A 850 2.62 -20.58 -32.25
N ASP A 851 3.39 -20.22 -31.21
CA ASP A 851 3.62 -21.07 -30.04
C ASP A 851 2.52 -20.87 -28.98
N PRO A 852 1.61 -21.84 -28.77
CA PRO A 852 0.52 -21.73 -27.81
C PRO A 852 0.98 -21.67 -26.35
N ARG A 853 2.24 -22.02 -26.05
CA ARG A 853 2.78 -21.88 -24.69
C ARG A 853 3.00 -20.43 -24.28
N LEU A 854 3.00 -19.49 -25.23
CA LEU A 854 3.11 -18.05 -24.98
C LEU A 854 1.75 -17.39 -24.68
N TYR A 855 0.66 -18.16 -24.69
CA TYR A 855 -0.71 -17.66 -24.54
C TYR A 855 -1.45 -18.49 -23.50
N LEU A 856 -2.39 -17.87 -22.79
CA LEU A 856 -3.36 -18.59 -22.00
C LEU A 856 -4.38 -19.24 -22.96
N MET A 857 -4.19 -20.53 -23.23
CA MET A 857 -5.11 -21.32 -24.06
C MET A 857 -6.10 -22.03 -23.15
N GLU A 858 -7.40 -21.84 -23.36
CA GLU A 858 -8.44 -22.43 -22.51
C GLU A 858 -9.57 -23.06 -23.32
N THR A 859 -10.23 -24.06 -22.75
CA THR A 859 -11.44 -24.66 -23.28
C THR A 859 -12.60 -24.39 -22.34
N VAL A 860 -13.71 -23.88 -22.86
CA VAL A 860 -14.88 -23.60 -22.04
C VAL A 860 -15.71 -24.87 -21.86
N VAL A 861 -15.93 -25.26 -20.60
CA VAL A 861 -16.55 -26.55 -20.26
C VAL A 861 -17.73 -26.44 -19.30
N ARG A 862 -17.95 -25.30 -18.65
CA ARG A 862 -19.02 -25.11 -17.65
C ARG A 862 -20.06 -24.08 -18.13
N SER A 863 -21.32 -24.33 -17.82
CA SER A 863 -22.43 -23.39 -18.05
C SER A 863 -22.82 -22.59 -16.80
N VAL A 864 -22.26 -22.94 -15.64
CA VAL A 864 -22.52 -22.26 -14.37
C VAL A 864 -21.20 -22.09 -13.62
N GLY A 865 -20.93 -20.86 -13.16
CA GLY A 865 -19.79 -20.54 -12.31
C GLY A 865 -20.18 -20.63 -10.83
N VAL A 866 -21.06 -19.73 -10.38
CA VAL A 866 -21.61 -19.75 -9.01
C VAL A 866 -23.11 -20.07 -9.08
N VAL A 867 -23.56 -21.09 -8.36
CA VAL A 867 -24.96 -21.47 -8.25
C VAL A 867 -25.69 -20.48 -7.34
N ASP A 868 -26.86 -20.01 -7.77
CA ASP A 868 -27.73 -19.18 -6.93
C ASP A 868 -28.40 -20.04 -5.85
N VAL A 869 -28.00 -19.86 -4.60
CA VAL A 869 -28.54 -20.57 -3.43
C VAL A 869 -29.23 -19.55 -2.52
N PRO A 870 -30.56 -19.64 -2.33
CA PRO A 870 -31.30 -18.71 -1.50
C PRO A 870 -30.75 -18.62 -0.07
N GLY A 871 -30.39 -17.40 0.34
CA GLY A 871 -29.89 -17.11 1.68
C GLY A 871 -28.37 -17.23 1.83
N ALA A 872 -27.64 -17.67 0.80
CA ALA A 872 -26.19 -17.51 0.76
C ALA A 872 -25.83 -16.06 0.38
N THR A 873 -24.72 -15.55 0.93
CA THR A 873 -24.17 -14.25 0.52
C THR A 873 -22.96 -14.49 -0.37
N VAL A 874 -22.93 -13.89 -1.57
CA VAL A 874 -21.78 -13.94 -2.48
C VAL A 874 -21.36 -12.51 -2.78
N GLN A 875 -20.09 -12.16 -2.54
CA GLN A 875 -19.56 -10.81 -2.71
C GLN A 875 -18.15 -10.85 -3.31
N ASN A 876 -17.79 -9.83 -4.10
CA ASN A 876 -16.46 -9.64 -4.67
C ASN A 876 -15.93 -10.83 -5.50
N ILE A 877 -16.81 -11.59 -6.14
CA ILE A 877 -16.44 -12.69 -7.02
C ILE A 877 -17.02 -12.43 -8.41
N GLN A 878 -16.15 -12.48 -9.41
CA GLN A 878 -16.51 -12.32 -10.81
C GLN A 878 -16.64 -13.69 -11.47
N VAL A 879 -17.65 -13.87 -12.31
CA VAL A 879 -17.85 -15.13 -13.04
C VAL A 879 -17.55 -14.90 -14.52
N ILE A 880 -16.63 -15.69 -15.08
CA ILE A 880 -16.14 -15.52 -16.45
C ILE A 880 -16.22 -16.80 -17.26
N ASN A 881 -16.18 -16.66 -18.59
CA ASN A 881 -15.96 -17.76 -19.53
C ASN A 881 -16.98 -18.91 -19.44
N LEU A 882 -18.28 -18.64 -19.32
CA LEU A 882 -19.34 -19.66 -19.28
C LEU A 882 -19.87 -20.05 -20.67
N LEU A 883 -20.28 -21.31 -20.82
CA LEU A 883 -21.10 -21.72 -21.96
C LEU A 883 -22.43 -20.94 -21.98
N PRO A 884 -22.94 -20.61 -23.19
CA PRO A 884 -24.23 -19.94 -23.35
C PRO A 884 -25.42 -20.68 -22.74
#